data_AF-A0A8C2JRP5-F1
#
_entry.id   AF-A0A8C2JRP5-F1
#
_cell.length_a   1.000
_cell.length_b   1.000
_cell.length_c   1.000
_cell.angle_alpha   90.00
_cell.angle_beta   90.00
_cell.angle_gamma   90.00
#
_symmetry.space_group_name_H-M   'P 1'
#
loop_
_entity.id
_entity.type
_entity.pdbx_description
1 polymer ?
#
loop_
_entity_poly.entity_id
_entity_poly.type
_entity_poly.pdbx_seq_one_letter_code
_entity_poly.pdbx_strand_id
1 'polypeptide(L)'
;MLSVLRLRRLIRQVPLQTSFIFLFLLCILSVFLSSYFLYAVKRKLEPSLTAGHSADDPYVTPSRPLPFLSGVGGTLSSDGTRTDPVVLVFVESPYSQLGQEIVAILEAARFRYRTEISPGKGDMPTLTDGQRGHFVLIVYENILKYVNMDAWNRELLDRYCIEFGVGMIGFFKANENSLLSAQLKGFPLFLHSNLGLKDCTVNPKSPLLHITRARQVFSGPLPGDDWTVFQSNHSTYEPVLLAKTRSAESTGLMHTSVVQDLGLHDGIQRVLFGHNLSFWLHKLVFVDALSFLTAKRLSLSLERFILVDIDDIFVGKEGTRMKVADVKALVETQNELRRSIPDFTFNLGFSGKFFHAGTDEEDQGDDLLLSYVDEFWWFPHMWSHMQPHRFHNQSVLAEQMMLNRRFAEDHSIPTHLGYAVAPHHSGVYPVHIQLYEAWKRVWDIRVTSTEEYPHLKPARFRRGFIHRGIRVLPRQTCGLFTHTIFHKDYPGGPQELERIIDGGELFLTVLLNPISIFMTHLSNYGNDRLGLFTFKRLLNFLLTWTHLKLQTLPPLQLADKYFQLFPSDAEPLWQDPCEDKRHKDIWSKEKTCDRFPKLLLIGPQKTGATALYLFLGMHPDLSSNCPSKETFEEIQFFSGHNYHRGIDWYMEYFPLPSNSSSDYYFEKSASYFDSDVAAVRAAALLPRARIITVLSDPVERAYAWYQHQRAHGDPVALKYSFHDVIKASHNAPVKLQVLQKRCLAPGWYATHLSRWLLHHISCIKPSQILVVDGQTLKTDPASVMQKIQTFLGLENQVDYHKILAFDPKKGFWCQLLDGGRTKCLGKSKGQRYPDMDKQSQVFLRNYYRDGNIQLSKLLYKTAQVLPGWLREDLLNIR
;
A
#
# COMPACT_ATOMS: atom_id res chain seq x y z
N MET A 1 1.92 47.40 -30.28
CA MET A 1 1.08 47.25 -29.06
C MET A 1 -0.44 47.38 -29.31
N LEU A 2 -0.91 47.93 -30.44
CA LEU A 2 -2.37 47.99 -30.77
C LEU A 2 -2.95 46.75 -31.48
N SER A 3 -2.14 45.84 -32.02
CA SER A 3 -2.62 44.61 -32.70
C SER A 3 -2.99 43.48 -31.73
N VAL A 4 -2.30 43.37 -30.59
CA VAL A 4 -2.52 42.33 -29.57
C VAL A 4 -3.81 42.56 -28.76
N LEU A 5 -4.24 43.81 -28.64
CA LEU A 5 -5.49 44.18 -27.95
C LEU A 5 -6.75 43.90 -28.76
N ARG A 6 -6.68 43.83 -30.10
CA ARG A 6 -7.82 43.46 -30.96
C ARG A 6 -8.09 41.95 -30.95
N LEU A 7 -7.06 41.11 -30.82
CA LEU A 7 -7.23 39.65 -30.76
C LEU A 7 -7.86 39.18 -29.45
N ARG A 8 -7.58 39.87 -28.33
CA ARG A 8 -8.19 39.58 -27.01
C ARG A 8 -9.69 39.89 -26.92
N ARG A 9 -10.24 40.73 -27.82
CA ARG A 9 -11.68 41.03 -27.84
C ARG A 9 -12.51 40.03 -28.65
N LEU A 10 -11.92 39.29 -29.59
CA LEU A 10 -12.65 38.26 -30.35
C LEU A 10 -12.82 36.93 -29.58
N ILE A 11 -11.93 36.63 -28.63
CA ILE A 11 -11.92 35.34 -27.91
C ILE A 11 -12.94 35.31 -26.75
N ARG A 12 -13.57 36.44 -26.42
CA ARG A 12 -14.47 36.53 -25.24
C ARG A 12 -15.96 36.27 -25.53
N GLN A 13 -16.32 35.81 -26.73
CA GLN A 13 -17.71 35.47 -27.11
C GLN A 13 -17.80 34.23 -28.01
N VAL A 14 -16.96 33.21 -27.79
CA VAL A 14 -17.12 31.92 -28.49
C VAL A 14 -17.78 30.92 -27.53
N PRO A 15 -19.00 30.41 -27.83
CA PRO A 15 -19.66 29.42 -26.99
C PRO A 15 -18.85 28.13 -26.92
N LEU A 16 -18.90 27.44 -25.78
CA LEU A 16 -18.10 26.26 -25.45
C LEU A 16 -18.12 25.19 -26.56
N GLN A 17 -19.28 25.01 -27.21
CA GLN A 17 -19.48 24.07 -28.32
C GLN A 17 -18.60 24.37 -29.54
N THR A 18 -18.38 25.64 -29.88
CA THR A 18 -17.57 26.03 -31.04
C THR A 18 -16.08 25.81 -30.78
N SER A 19 -15.63 25.94 -29.53
CA SER A 19 -14.26 25.59 -29.12
C SER A 19 -14.00 24.09 -29.23
N PHE A 20 -14.98 23.24 -28.90
CA PHE A 20 -14.87 21.79 -29.08
C PHE A 20 -14.78 21.38 -30.56
N ILE A 21 -15.56 22.02 -31.44
CA ILE A 21 -15.52 21.76 -32.88
C ILE A 21 -14.14 22.13 -33.46
N PHE A 22 -13.56 23.25 -33.03
CA PHE A 22 -12.25 23.67 -33.50
C PHE A 22 -11.13 22.73 -33.03
N LEU A 23 -11.22 22.25 -31.78
CA LEU A 23 -10.28 21.26 -31.25
C LEU A 23 -10.38 19.92 -32.00
N PHE A 24 -11.61 19.48 -32.31
CA PHE A 24 -11.86 18.27 -33.07
C PHE A 24 -11.28 18.34 -34.49
N LEU A 25 -11.45 19.47 -35.18
CA LEU A 25 -10.89 19.70 -36.52
C LEU A 25 -9.35 19.70 -36.52
N LEU A 26 -8.72 20.29 -35.50
CA LEU A 26 -7.26 20.25 -35.33
C LEU A 26 -6.75 18.83 -35.09
N CYS A 27 -7.47 18.03 -34.30
CA CYS A 27 -7.13 16.62 -34.09
C CYS A 27 -7.23 15.79 -35.37
N ILE A 28 -8.27 15.99 -36.18
CA ILE A 28 -8.40 15.29 -37.48
C ILE A 28 -7.27 15.69 -38.43
N LEU A 29 -6.92 16.97 -38.50
CA LEU A 29 -5.83 17.44 -39.37
C LEU A 29 -4.47 16.84 -38.96
N SER A 30 -4.22 16.73 -37.66
CA SER A 30 -3.04 16.06 -37.10
C SER A 30 -2.96 14.58 -37.51
N VAL A 31 -4.08 13.85 -37.45
CA VAL A 31 -4.13 12.43 -37.84
C VAL A 31 -3.87 12.26 -39.34
N PHE A 32 -4.43 13.12 -40.18
CA PHE A 32 -4.19 13.08 -41.63
C PHE A 32 -2.74 13.40 -42.00
N LEU A 33 -2.13 14.41 -41.36
CA LEU A 33 -0.72 14.74 -41.59
C LEU A 33 0.21 13.60 -41.14
N SER A 34 -0.12 12.94 -40.03
CA SER A 34 0.65 11.80 -39.52
C SER A 34 0.53 10.57 -40.42
N SER A 35 -0.68 10.25 -40.92
CA SER A 35 -0.89 9.13 -41.84
C SER A 35 -0.18 9.34 -43.18
N TYR A 36 -0.18 10.58 -43.70
CA TYR A 36 0.52 10.93 -44.94
C TYR A 36 2.03 10.71 -44.83
N PHE A 37 2.64 11.13 -43.71
CA PHE A 37 4.08 10.91 -43.48
C PHE A 37 4.44 9.43 -43.29
N LEU A 38 3.59 8.64 -42.61
CA LEU A 38 3.78 7.20 -42.44
C LEU A 38 3.69 6.43 -43.77
N TYR A 39 2.77 6.83 -44.66
CA TYR A 39 2.60 6.17 -45.96
C TYR A 39 3.71 6.51 -46.96
N ALA A 40 4.25 7.73 -46.91
CA ALA A 40 5.33 8.17 -47.81
C ALA A 40 6.68 7.49 -47.50
N VAL A 41 6.95 7.17 -46.23
CA VAL A 41 8.21 6.54 -45.80
C VAL A 41 8.25 5.03 -46.10
N LYS A 42 7.08 4.35 -46.14
CA LYS A 42 6.99 2.88 -46.32
C LYS A 42 7.33 2.41 -47.75
N ARG A 43 7.38 3.29 -48.75
CA ARG A 43 7.66 2.94 -50.16
C ARG A 43 9.14 2.81 -50.53
N LYS A 44 10.09 3.03 -49.61
CA LYS A 44 11.52 3.14 -49.96
C LYS A 44 12.45 2.04 -49.45
N LEU A 45 11.95 0.99 -48.78
CA LEU A 45 12.81 -0.09 -48.27
C LEU A 45 12.17 -1.47 -48.46
N GLU A 46 12.36 -2.07 -49.63
CA GLU A 46 12.32 -3.52 -49.82
C GLU A 46 13.44 -3.92 -50.78
N PRO A 47 14.25 -4.94 -50.42
CA PRO A 47 14.79 -5.84 -51.43
C PRO A 47 14.47 -7.32 -51.14
N SER A 48 14.19 -7.98 -52.27
CA SER A 48 13.95 -9.38 -52.63
C SER A 48 14.71 -10.51 -51.89
N LEU A 49 13.98 -11.59 -51.63
CA LEU A 49 14.41 -12.93 -51.19
C LEU A 49 15.03 -13.78 -52.34
N THR A 50 16.00 -14.63 -52.01
CA THR A 50 16.30 -15.89 -52.73
C THR A 50 16.57 -17.04 -51.76
N ALA A 51 16.08 -18.22 -52.13
CA ALA A 51 15.98 -19.44 -51.32
C ALA A 51 17.17 -20.41 -51.50
N GLY A 52 17.37 -21.30 -50.52
CA GLY A 52 18.29 -22.45 -50.60
C GLY A 52 17.85 -23.59 -49.67
N HIS A 53 17.84 -24.80 -50.19
CA HIS A 53 17.18 -26.02 -49.72
C HIS A 53 18.01 -26.91 -48.74
N SER A 54 17.26 -27.57 -47.83
CA SER A 54 17.33 -28.95 -47.27
C SER A 54 18.65 -29.63 -46.83
N ALA A 55 18.64 -30.27 -45.63
CA ALA A 55 18.64 -31.74 -45.45
C ALA A 55 18.79 -32.21 -43.98
N ASP A 56 17.84 -33.06 -43.56
CA ASP A 56 17.83 -34.25 -42.67
C ASP A 56 18.64 -34.43 -41.35
N ASP A 57 17.88 -35.04 -40.42
CA ASP A 57 18.02 -35.57 -39.04
C ASP A 57 18.96 -36.82 -38.93
N PRO A 58 19.10 -37.63 -37.83
CA PRO A 58 18.57 -37.53 -36.45
C PRO A 58 19.47 -38.05 -35.27
N TYR A 59 18.92 -37.93 -34.05
CA TYR A 59 19.14 -38.71 -32.80
C TYR A 59 20.29 -38.37 -31.82
N VAL A 60 19.93 -37.79 -30.64
CA VAL A 60 20.55 -38.11 -29.34
C VAL A 60 19.52 -38.02 -28.19
N THR A 61 19.51 -39.03 -27.32
CA THR A 61 18.69 -39.25 -26.11
C THR A 61 19.07 -38.32 -24.93
N PRO A 62 18.16 -38.09 -23.95
CA PRO A 62 18.32 -37.03 -22.94
C PRO A 62 19.18 -37.45 -21.73
N SER A 63 20.11 -36.57 -21.33
CA SER A 63 20.96 -36.68 -20.15
C SER A 63 20.35 -36.03 -18.90
N ARG A 64 20.60 -36.68 -17.75
CA ARG A 64 20.20 -36.33 -16.38
C ARG A 64 20.54 -34.89 -15.94
N PRO A 65 19.81 -34.32 -14.95
CA PRO A 65 20.14 -33.03 -14.35
C PRO A 65 21.45 -33.08 -13.53
N LEU A 66 22.25 -32.01 -13.63
CA LEU A 66 23.46 -31.79 -12.83
C LEU A 66 23.13 -31.38 -11.38
N PRO A 67 23.93 -31.80 -10.39
CA PRO A 67 23.75 -31.40 -8.99
C PRO A 67 24.31 -29.99 -8.72
N PHE A 68 23.66 -29.31 -7.77
CA PHE A 68 24.05 -28.03 -7.19
C PHE A 68 25.52 -27.98 -6.74
N LEU A 69 26.23 -26.91 -7.10
CA LEU A 69 27.52 -26.56 -6.53
C LEU A 69 27.33 -25.89 -5.16
N SER A 70 27.48 -26.68 -4.10
CA SER A 70 27.61 -26.21 -2.72
C SER A 70 29.06 -26.24 -2.27
N GLY A 71 29.63 -25.06 -1.96
CA GLY A 71 30.65 -24.88 -0.91
C GLY A 71 32.05 -24.42 -1.33
N VAL A 72 32.46 -23.25 -0.80
CA VAL A 72 33.76 -23.06 -0.12
C VAL A 72 33.54 -22.06 1.03
N GLY A 73 34.00 -22.43 2.24
CA GLY A 73 33.71 -21.77 3.50
C GLY A 73 34.46 -20.47 3.79
N GLY A 74 33.78 -19.61 4.54
CA GLY A 74 34.30 -18.42 5.23
C GLY A 74 33.17 -17.85 6.08
N THR A 75 33.38 -17.73 7.39
CA THR A 75 32.40 -17.24 8.36
C THR A 75 31.93 -15.83 8.02
N LEU A 76 30.69 -15.69 7.55
CA LEU A 76 30.03 -14.42 7.23
C LEU A 76 28.62 -14.40 7.87
N SER A 77 28.23 -13.20 8.31
CA SER A 77 26.99 -12.83 9.00
C SER A 77 25.71 -13.43 8.40
N SER A 78 24.67 -13.56 9.24
CA SER A 78 23.43 -14.33 9.08
C SER A 78 22.45 -13.94 7.96
N ASP A 79 22.91 -13.49 6.79
CA ASP A 79 22.08 -13.42 5.58
C ASP A 79 22.98 -13.57 4.34
N GLY A 80 23.22 -14.81 3.92
CA GLY A 80 24.09 -15.17 2.78
C GLY A 80 23.53 -14.82 1.39
N THR A 81 22.54 -13.93 1.29
CA THR A 81 21.90 -13.57 0.03
C THR A 81 22.44 -12.26 -0.55
N ARG A 82 22.93 -12.31 -1.79
CA ARG A 82 23.51 -11.14 -2.48
C ARG A 82 22.48 -10.13 -3.01
N THR A 83 21.17 -10.43 -2.96
CA THR A 83 20.12 -9.55 -3.51
C THR A 83 19.01 -9.20 -2.52
N ASP A 84 18.36 -8.06 -2.68
CA ASP A 84 17.15 -7.71 -1.93
C ASP A 84 15.91 -8.43 -2.48
N PRO A 85 14.96 -8.86 -1.63
CA PRO A 85 13.70 -9.46 -2.06
C PRO A 85 12.75 -8.39 -2.60
N VAL A 86 13.09 -7.86 -3.78
CA VAL A 86 12.33 -6.87 -4.54
C VAL A 86 12.27 -7.33 -5.99
N VAL A 87 11.08 -7.25 -6.60
CA VAL A 87 10.87 -7.57 -8.01
C VAL A 87 11.01 -6.30 -8.85
N LEU A 88 11.84 -6.32 -9.89
CA LEU A 88 11.87 -5.25 -10.89
C LEU A 88 10.88 -5.58 -12.01
N VAL A 89 9.87 -4.74 -12.21
CA VAL A 89 8.83 -4.93 -13.23
C VAL A 89 9.00 -3.89 -14.33
N PHE A 90 9.36 -4.35 -15.52
CA PHE A 90 9.42 -3.52 -16.71
C PHE A 90 8.06 -3.50 -17.42
N VAL A 91 7.49 -2.30 -17.50
CA VAL A 91 6.21 -2.03 -18.16
C VAL A 91 6.42 -1.19 -19.42
N GLU A 92 5.52 -1.23 -20.40
CA GLU A 92 5.54 -0.39 -21.59
C GLU A 92 4.97 1.00 -21.30
N SER A 93 4.02 1.08 -20.37
CA SER A 93 3.50 2.34 -19.85
C SER A 93 3.03 2.18 -18.40
N PRO A 94 2.90 3.27 -17.63
CA PRO A 94 2.34 3.22 -16.27
C PRO A 94 0.89 2.69 -16.20
N TYR A 95 0.20 2.61 -17.34
CA TYR A 95 -1.21 2.25 -17.44
C TYR A 95 -1.43 0.95 -18.24
N SER A 96 -0.38 0.18 -18.53
CA SER A 96 -0.52 -1.10 -19.22
C SER A 96 -1.37 -2.06 -18.37
N GLN A 97 -2.36 -2.70 -19.00
CA GLN A 97 -3.26 -3.61 -18.28
C GLN A 97 -2.49 -4.77 -17.65
N LEU A 98 -1.58 -5.41 -18.41
CA LEU A 98 -0.77 -6.52 -17.90
C LEU A 98 0.18 -6.08 -16.78
N GLY A 99 0.83 -4.91 -16.92
CA GLY A 99 1.66 -4.34 -15.86
C GLY A 99 0.87 -4.12 -14.57
N GLN A 100 -0.35 -3.59 -14.67
CA GLN A 100 -1.24 -3.42 -13.52
C GLN A 100 -1.69 -4.77 -12.92
N GLU A 101 -1.97 -5.79 -13.73
CA GLU A 101 -2.32 -7.13 -13.26
C GLU A 101 -1.15 -7.81 -12.53
N ILE A 102 0.07 -7.70 -13.06
CA ILE A 102 1.31 -8.19 -12.42
C ILE A 102 1.49 -7.50 -11.06
N VAL A 103 1.42 -6.17 -11.05
CA VAL A 103 1.55 -5.37 -9.82
C VAL A 103 0.47 -5.73 -8.81
N ALA A 104 -0.79 -5.92 -9.23
CA ALA A 104 -1.88 -6.29 -8.34
C ALA A 104 -1.65 -7.66 -7.67
N ILE A 105 -1.07 -8.64 -8.38
CA ILE A 105 -0.69 -9.93 -7.79
C ILE A 105 0.43 -9.77 -6.77
N LEU A 106 1.47 -8.98 -7.09
CA LEU A 106 2.59 -8.71 -6.17
C LEU A 106 2.12 -7.97 -4.91
N GLU A 107 1.25 -6.97 -5.05
CA GLU A 107 0.63 -6.23 -3.94
C GLU A 107 -0.22 -7.13 -3.03
N ALA A 108 -1.05 -7.98 -3.62
CA ALA A 108 -1.89 -8.93 -2.88
C ALA A 108 -1.05 -9.97 -2.13
N ALA A 109 0.00 -10.50 -2.76
CA ALA A 109 0.97 -11.41 -2.14
C ALA A 109 1.94 -10.71 -1.17
N ARG A 110 1.88 -9.37 -1.04
CA ARG A 110 2.77 -8.53 -0.22
C ARG A 110 4.26 -8.65 -0.60
N PHE A 111 4.55 -8.91 -1.87
CA PHE A 111 5.90 -8.92 -2.40
C PHE A 111 6.31 -7.50 -2.80
N ARG A 112 7.50 -7.07 -2.35
CA ARG A 112 8.02 -5.74 -2.70
C ARG A 112 8.39 -5.72 -4.18
N TYR A 113 8.09 -4.61 -4.84
CA TYR A 113 8.39 -4.44 -6.26
C TYR A 113 8.75 -2.99 -6.57
N ARG A 114 9.37 -2.79 -7.73
CA ARG A 114 9.63 -1.49 -8.35
C ARG A 114 9.25 -1.59 -9.82
N THR A 115 8.42 -0.65 -10.27
CA THR A 115 8.04 -0.56 -11.68
C THR A 115 8.94 0.44 -12.41
N GLU A 116 9.39 0.09 -13.61
CA GLU A 116 10.13 0.98 -14.50
C GLU A 116 9.56 0.88 -15.91
N ILE A 117 9.51 2.01 -16.62
CA ILE A 117 9.15 1.98 -18.04
C ILE A 117 10.33 1.39 -18.80
N SER A 118 10.08 0.36 -19.61
CA SER A 118 11.09 -0.35 -20.38
C SER A 118 11.94 0.65 -21.19
N PRO A 119 13.26 0.77 -20.91
CA PRO A 119 14.09 1.76 -21.57
C PRO A 119 14.24 1.40 -23.04
N GLY A 120 13.80 2.28 -23.93
CA GLY A 120 14.05 2.13 -25.38
C GLY A 120 15.47 2.59 -25.76
N LYS A 121 15.88 3.75 -25.25
CA LYS A 121 17.24 4.33 -25.33
C LYS A 121 17.62 5.08 -24.03
N GLY A 122 16.91 4.80 -22.94
CA GLY A 122 17.09 5.48 -21.66
C GLY A 122 18.04 4.73 -20.73
N ASP A 123 18.41 5.37 -19.62
CA ASP A 123 19.28 4.77 -18.61
C ASP A 123 18.53 3.70 -17.81
N MET A 124 19.19 2.57 -17.56
CA MET A 124 18.70 1.52 -16.66
C MET A 124 18.66 2.02 -15.21
N PRO A 125 17.70 1.54 -14.38
CA PRO A 125 17.73 1.80 -12.96
C PRO A 125 19.01 1.21 -12.34
N THR A 126 19.49 1.82 -11.26
CA THR A 126 20.61 1.27 -10.48
C THR A 126 20.27 -0.15 -10.01
N LEU A 127 21.06 -1.13 -10.45
CA LEU A 127 20.86 -2.56 -10.15
C LEU A 127 21.61 -3.01 -8.88
N THR A 128 22.67 -2.30 -8.49
CA THR A 128 23.54 -2.67 -7.38
C THR A 128 23.91 -1.48 -6.49
N ASP A 129 24.14 -1.76 -5.21
CA ASP A 129 24.81 -0.88 -4.25
C ASP A 129 26.03 -1.62 -3.67
N GLY A 130 27.22 -1.27 -4.16
CA GLY A 130 28.45 -2.00 -3.87
C GLY A 130 28.38 -3.47 -4.31
N GLN A 131 28.41 -4.40 -3.35
CA GLN A 131 28.38 -5.85 -3.58
C GLN A 131 26.97 -6.46 -3.46
N ARG A 132 25.93 -5.63 -3.29
CA ARG A 132 24.54 -6.04 -3.07
C ARG A 132 23.69 -5.68 -4.28
N GLY A 133 22.95 -6.65 -4.82
CA GLY A 133 21.96 -6.43 -5.87
C GLY A 133 20.61 -5.98 -5.31
N HIS A 134 19.92 -5.08 -5.99
CA HIS A 134 18.65 -4.52 -5.52
C HIS A 134 17.44 -5.39 -5.82
N PHE A 135 17.55 -6.38 -6.72
CA PHE A 135 16.41 -7.13 -7.21
C PHE A 135 16.69 -8.63 -7.25
N VAL A 136 15.75 -9.43 -6.74
CA VAL A 136 15.83 -10.90 -6.77
C VAL A 136 15.22 -11.50 -8.03
N LEU A 137 14.39 -10.74 -8.73
CA LEU A 137 13.65 -11.18 -9.91
C LEU A 137 13.37 -10.01 -10.84
N ILE A 138 13.39 -10.27 -12.15
CA ILE A 138 12.98 -9.30 -13.16
C ILE A 138 11.76 -9.84 -13.91
N VAL A 139 10.76 -8.98 -14.14
CA VAL A 139 9.55 -9.30 -14.89
C VAL A 139 9.42 -8.33 -16.06
N TYR A 140 9.25 -8.85 -17.26
CA TYR A 140 8.94 -8.08 -18.47
C TYR A 140 7.51 -8.34 -18.91
N GLU A 141 6.67 -7.30 -18.93
CA GLU A 141 5.33 -7.41 -19.50
C GLU A 141 5.36 -7.67 -21.02
N ASN A 142 6.47 -7.35 -21.67
CA ASN A 142 6.73 -7.68 -23.06
C ASN A 142 8.21 -8.09 -23.23
N ILE A 143 8.46 -9.38 -23.43
CA ILE A 143 9.80 -9.94 -23.58
C ILE A 143 10.55 -9.37 -24.79
N LEU A 144 9.85 -8.85 -25.80
CA LEU A 144 10.49 -8.18 -26.93
C LEU A 144 11.27 -6.92 -26.51
N LYS A 145 10.91 -6.28 -25.40
CA LYS A 145 11.66 -5.12 -24.88
C LYS A 145 13.04 -5.53 -24.36
N TYR A 146 13.14 -6.70 -23.74
CA TYR A 146 14.41 -7.27 -23.30
C TYR A 146 15.28 -7.72 -24.49
N VAL A 147 14.66 -8.34 -25.50
CA VAL A 147 15.38 -8.86 -26.68
C VAL A 147 15.84 -7.78 -27.65
N ASN A 148 15.08 -6.67 -27.75
CA ASN A 148 15.40 -5.54 -28.61
C ASN A 148 16.05 -4.37 -27.85
N MET A 149 16.45 -4.58 -26.60
CA MET A 149 17.24 -3.63 -25.82
C MET A 149 18.56 -3.33 -26.53
N ASP A 150 19.10 -2.11 -26.35
CA ASP A 150 20.43 -1.80 -26.85
C ASP A 150 21.50 -2.69 -26.19
N ALA A 151 22.59 -2.93 -26.91
CA ALA A 151 23.59 -3.92 -26.51
C ALA A 151 24.22 -3.63 -25.15
N TRP A 152 24.42 -2.36 -24.79
CA TRP A 152 25.07 -1.98 -23.53
C TRP A 152 24.16 -2.25 -22.32
N ASN A 153 22.92 -1.76 -22.36
CA ASN A 153 21.94 -2.03 -21.31
C ASN A 153 21.65 -3.53 -21.19
N ARG A 154 21.62 -4.23 -22.33
CA ARG A 154 21.41 -5.66 -22.37
C ARG A 154 22.53 -6.43 -21.69
N GLU A 155 23.78 -6.12 -22.02
CA GLU A 155 24.95 -6.76 -21.40
C GLU A 155 25.01 -6.47 -19.89
N LEU A 156 24.70 -5.23 -19.47
CA LEU A 156 24.64 -4.86 -18.06
C LEU A 156 23.63 -5.71 -17.28
N LEU A 157 22.43 -5.88 -17.84
CA LEU A 157 21.38 -6.66 -17.22
C LEU A 157 21.70 -8.15 -17.18
N ASP A 158 22.22 -8.71 -18.28
CA ASP A 158 22.60 -10.13 -18.34
C ASP A 158 23.73 -10.43 -17.36
N ARG A 159 24.73 -9.56 -17.25
CA ARG A 159 25.81 -9.68 -16.26
C ARG A 159 25.26 -9.66 -14.83
N TYR A 160 24.33 -8.75 -14.54
CA TYR A 160 23.65 -8.71 -13.24
C TYR A 160 22.91 -10.03 -12.96
N CYS A 161 22.15 -10.53 -13.92
CA CYS A 161 21.41 -11.80 -13.78
C CYS A 161 22.33 -12.98 -13.50
N ILE A 162 23.43 -13.10 -14.25
CA ILE A 162 24.39 -14.20 -14.10
C ILE A 162 25.14 -14.08 -12.76
N GLU A 163 25.64 -12.88 -12.43
CA GLU A 163 26.45 -12.66 -11.22
C GLU A 163 25.64 -12.88 -9.93
N PHE A 164 24.38 -12.43 -9.91
CA PHE A 164 23.53 -12.47 -8.73
C PHE A 164 22.51 -13.63 -8.75
N GLY A 165 22.50 -14.45 -9.79
CA GLY A 165 21.57 -15.58 -9.94
C GLY A 165 20.10 -15.13 -10.06
N VAL A 166 19.84 -14.03 -10.76
CA VAL A 166 18.50 -13.44 -10.88
C VAL A 166 17.79 -14.00 -12.12
N GLY A 167 16.64 -14.65 -11.90
CA GLY A 167 15.80 -15.18 -12.98
C GLY A 167 14.91 -14.11 -13.63
N MET A 168 14.24 -14.49 -14.72
CA MET A 168 13.33 -13.61 -15.46
C MET A 168 11.96 -14.23 -15.73
N ILE A 169 10.91 -13.42 -15.66
CA ILE A 169 9.59 -13.78 -16.21
C ILE A 169 9.31 -12.87 -17.40
N GLY A 170 8.89 -13.45 -18.52
CA GLY A 170 8.57 -12.72 -19.74
C GLY A 170 7.19 -13.05 -20.27
N PHE A 171 6.47 -12.04 -20.73
CA PHE A 171 5.21 -12.23 -21.43
C PHE A 171 5.37 -11.88 -22.91
N PHE A 172 4.69 -12.62 -23.78
CA PHE A 172 4.54 -12.31 -25.19
C PHE A 172 3.07 -12.52 -25.56
N LYS A 173 2.37 -11.41 -25.83
CA LYS A 173 1.01 -11.44 -26.34
C LYS A 173 1.04 -11.01 -27.81
N ALA A 174 0.49 -11.83 -28.70
CA ALA A 174 0.44 -11.50 -30.12
C ALA A 174 -0.51 -10.32 -30.38
N ASN A 175 -0.27 -9.63 -31.49
CA ASN A 175 -1.14 -8.61 -32.04
C ASN A 175 -1.23 -8.76 -33.56
N GLU A 176 -2.05 -7.93 -34.21
CA GLU A 176 -2.26 -7.97 -35.67
C GLU A 176 -0.97 -7.81 -36.49
N ASN A 177 0.04 -7.15 -35.95
CA ASN A 177 1.34 -6.94 -36.60
C ASN A 177 2.37 -8.03 -36.28
N SER A 178 2.02 -9.00 -35.45
CA SER A 178 2.93 -10.08 -35.05
C SER A 178 3.09 -11.09 -36.18
N LEU A 179 4.32 -11.46 -36.47
CA LEU A 179 4.62 -12.52 -37.44
C LEU A 179 4.01 -13.84 -36.98
N LEU A 180 3.41 -14.59 -37.91
CA LEU A 180 2.79 -15.89 -37.63
C LEU A 180 3.80 -16.90 -37.06
N SER A 181 5.05 -16.86 -37.54
CA SER A 181 6.16 -17.67 -37.06
C SER A 181 7.44 -16.84 -37.10
N ALA A 182 8.14 -16.72 -35.96
CA ALA A 182 9.41 -16.02 -35.89
C ALA A 182 10.31 -16.61 -34.80
N GLN A 183 11.62 -16.66 -35.05
CA GLN A 183 12.59 -16.97 -34.01
C GLN A 183 12.75 -15.76 -33.07
N LEU A 184 12.73 -16.00 -31.76
CA LEU A 184 13.07 -14.98 -30.78
C LEU A 184 14.56 -14.64 -30.95
N LYS A 185 14.85 -13.40 -31.34
CA LYS A 185 16.21 -12.95 -31.68
C LYS A 185 17.21 -13.29 -30.56
N GLY A 186 18.28 -13.99 -30.91
CA GLY A 186 19.33 -14.38 -29.96
C GLY A 186 19.03 -15.64 -29.14
N PHE A 187 17.88 -16.28 -29.36
CA PHE A 187 17.47 -17.49 -28.63
C PHE A 187 17.13 -18.64 -29.58
N PRO A 188 17.41 -19.89 -29.22
CA PRO A 188 16.96 -21.06 -29.97
C PRO A 188 15.48 -21.37 -29.66
N LEU A 189 14.60 -20.38 -29.82
CA LEU A 189 13.17 -20.47 -29.49
C LEU A 189 12.33 -19.83 -30.59
N PHE A 190 11.36 -20.57 -31.11
CA PHE A 190 10.42 -20.12 -32.13
C PHE A 190 9.06 -19.79 -31.48
N LEU A 191 8.47 -18.69 -31.94
CA LEU A 191 7.18 -18.16 -31.53
C LEU A 191 6.19 -18.36 -32.66
N HIS A 192 5.10 -19.08 -32.42
CA HIS A 192 3.99 -19.21 -33.35
C HIS A 192 2.78 -18.45 -32.80
N SER A 193 2.32 -17.42 -33.48
CA SER A 193 1.42 -16.39 -32.93
C SER A 193 0.05 -16.35 -33.61
N ASN A 194 -0.90 -15.64 -32.99
CA ASN A 194 -2.28 -15.48 -33.47
C ASN A 194 -3.04 -16.81 -33.61
N LEU A 195 -2.93 -17.66 -32.58
CA LEU A 195 -3.62 -18.94 -32.51
C LEU A 195 -4.82 -18.89 -31.55
N GLY A 196 -5.93 -19.49 -31.97
CA GLY A 196 -7.02 -19.86 -31.07
C GLY A 196 -6.71 -21.18 -30.37
N LEU A 197 -6.67 -21.19 -29.04
CA LEU A 197 -6.37 -22.38 -28.25
C LEU A 197 -7.60 -22.92 -27.48
N LYS A 198 -7.56 -24.20 -27.12
CA LYS A 198 -8.54 -24.92 -26.29
C LYS A 198 -7.87 -26.05 -25.51
N ASP A 199 -8.56 -26.62 -24.53
CA ASP A 199 -8.16 -27.84 -23.82
C ASP A 199 -6.75 -27.77 -23.21
N CYS A 200 -6.55 -26.91 -22.21
CA CYS A 200 -5.24 -26.69 -21.60
C CYS A 200 -4.93 -27.69 -20.47
N THR A 201 -3.71 -28.22 -20.47
CA THR A 201 -3.20 -29.19 -19.49
C THR A 201 -1.91 -28.67 -18.87
N VAL A 202 -1.74 -28.86 -17.57
CA VAL A 202 -0.51 -28.57 -16.84
C VAL A 202 0.43 -29.77 -16.95
N ASN A 203 1.72 -29.56 -17.26
CA ASN A 203 2.70 -30.64 -17.32
C ASN A 203 3.11 -31.12 -15.92
N PRO A 204 2.75 -32.35 -15.48
CA PRO A 204 3.05 -32.82 -14.13
C PRO A 204 4.54 -33.04 -13.85
N LYS A 205 5.39 -33.04 -14.89
CA LYS A 205 6.84 -33.18 -14.75
C LYS A 205 7.57 -31.86 -14.51
N SER A 206 6.88 -30.71 -14.65
CA SER A 206 7.53 -29.42 -14.51
C SER A 206 7.96 -29.17 -13.05
N PRO A 207 9.25 -28.90 -12.79
CA PRO A 207 9.75 -28.63 -11.44
C PRO A 207 9.31 -27.26 -10.89
N LEU A 208 8.73 -26.42 -11.76
CA LEU A 208 8.19 -25.10 -11.42
C LEU A 208 6.97 -25.18 -10.49
N LEU A 209 6.17 -26.24 -10.61
CA LEU A 209 4.87 -26.34 -9.94
C LEU A 209 5.03 -26.53 -8.43
N HIS A 210 4.45 -25.61 -7.65
CA HIS A 210 4.44 -25.70 -6.18
C HIS A 210 3.02 -25.65 -5.62
N ILE A 211 2.27 -24.61 -5.99
CA ILE A 211 0.85 -24.43 -5.67
C ILE A 211 -0.01 -25.11 -6.73
N THR A 212 0.35 -25.03 -8.01
CA THR A 212 -0.48 -25.56 -9.12
C THR A 212 -0.48 -27.08 -9.13
N ARG A 213 -1.66 -27.69 -9.27
CA ARG A 213 -1.82 -29.14 -9.40
C ARG A 213 -2.05 -29.54 -10.85
N ALA A 214 -1.32 -30.56 -11.31
CA ALA A 214 -1.34 -31.01 -12.71
C ALA A 214 -2.26 -32.22 -13.01
N ARG A 215 -3.35 -32.39 -12.26
CA ARG A 215 -4.21 -33.60 -12.36
C ARG A 215 -5.41 -33.46 -13.30
N GLN A 216 -5.69 -32.26 -13.79
CA GLN A 216 -6.92 -31.96 -14.54
C GLN A 216 -6.59 -31.25 -15.86
N VAL A 217 -7.53 -31.37 -16.80
CA VAL A 217 -7.52 -30.64 -18.07
C VAL A 217 -8.60 -29.57 -17.99
N PHE A 218 -8.25 -28.33 -18.32
CA PHE A 218 -9.24 -27.28 -18.51
C PHE A 218 -9.86 -27.50 -19.89
N SER A 219 -11.08 -28.02 -19.93
CA SER A 219 -11.80 -28.29 -21.18
C SER A 219 -12.49 -27.04 -21.70
N GLY A 220 -12.38 -26.79 -23.00
CA GLY A 220 -13.02 -25.66 -23.67
C GLY A 220 -12.06 -24.58 -24.18
N PRO A 221 -12.60 -23.51 -24.79
CA PRO A 221 -11.80 -22.47 -25.43
C PRO A 221 -11.03 -21.61 -24.43
N LEU A 222 -9.77 -21.31 -24.73
CA LEU A 222 -8.98 -20.32 -23.98
C LEU A 222 -9.41 -18.90 -24.40
N PRO A 223 -9.29 -17.85 -23.56
CA PRO A 223 -9.75 -16.51 -23.91
C PRO A 223 -9.00 -15.92 -25.12
N GLY A 224 -9.71 -15.46 -26.15
CA GLY A 224 -9.12 -14.83 -27.34
C GLY A 224 -8.57 -15.80 -28.41
N ASP A 225 -7.96 -15.23 -29.45
CA ASP A 225 -7.31 -15.94 -30.58
C ASP A 225 -5.90 -15.38 -30.88
N ASP A 226 -5.37 -14.58 -29.95
CA ASP A 226 -4.11 -13.85 -29.97
C ASP A 226 -3.01 -14.56 -29.15
N TRP A 227 -3.09 -15.89 -29.06
CA TRP A 227 -2.11 -16.70 -28.33
C TRP A 227 -0.85 -16.93 -29.14
N THR A 228 0.26 -17.02 -28.42
CA THR A 228 1.54 -17.48 -28.91
C THR A 228 1.91 -18.80 -28.25
N VAL A 229 2.45 -19.73 -29.03
CA VAL A 229 3.01 -20.98 -28.53
C VAL A 229 4.50 -21.05 -28.83
N PHE A 230 5.24 -21.74 -27.98
CA PHE A 230 6.68 -21.84 -28.01
C PHE A 230 7.12 -23.19 -28.58
N GLN A 231 8.04 -23.17 -29.54
CA GLN A 231 8.67 -24.35 -30.09
C GLN A 231 10.19 -24.21 -30.04
N SER A 232 10.88 -25.25 -29.56
CA SER A 232 12.34 -25.29 -29.55
C SER A 232 12.82 -26.73 -29.68
N ASN A 233 13.98 -26.89 -30.33
CA ASN A 233 14.73 -28.14 -30.38
C ASN A 233 15.86 -28.18 -29.34
N HIS A 234 16.04 -27.13 -28.54
CA HIS A 234 17.08 -27.06 -27.51
C HIS A 234 16.56 -27.60 -26.18
N SER A 235 17.37 -28.43 -25.51
CA SER A 235 17.05 -29.05 -24.21
C SER A 235 16.90 -28.09 -23.02
N THR A 236 17.09 -26.77 -23.22
CA THR A 236 16.95 -25.79 -22.14
C THR A 236 15.49 -25.46 -21.89
N TYR A 237 14.62 -25.70 -22.87
CA TYR A 237 13.21 -25.34 -22.82
C TYR A 237 12.35 -26.55 -22.44
N GLU A 238 11.64 -26.44 -21.33
CA GLU A 238 10.70 -27.45 -20.84
C GLU A 238 9.27 -26.90 -20.83
N PRO A 239 8.27 -27.65 -21.31
CA PRO A 239 6.89 -27.18 -21.32
C PRO A 239 6.29 -27.16 -19.90
N VAL A 240 5.56 -26.09 -19.57
CA VAL A 240 4.83 -25.96 -18.31
C VAL A 240 3.32 -26.09 -18.54
N LEU A 241 2.78 -25.35 -19.50
CA LEU A 241 1.39 -25.45 -19.95
C LEU A 241 1.33 -25.87 -21.41
N LEU A 242 0.44 -26.82 -21.69
CA LEU A 242 0.19 -27.40 -23.00
C LEU A 242 -1.27 -27.15 -23.39
N ALA A 243 -1.56 -26.84 -24.64
CA ALA A 243 -2.92 -26.62 -25.14
C ALA A 243 -3.07 -27.09 -26.59
N LYS A 244 -4.31 -27.39 -26.99
CA LYS A 244 -4.65 -27.74 -28.37
C LYS A 244 -5.06 -26.51 -29.15
N THR A 245 -4.85 -26.51 -30.45
CA THR A 245 -5.42 -25.52 -31.37
C THR A 245 -6.93 -25.75 -31.54
N ARG A 246 -7.67 -24.67 -31.86
CA ARG A 246 -9.11 -24.75 -32.17
C ARG A 246 -9.39 -25.33 -33.56
N SER A 247 -8.46 -25.19 -34.52
CA SER A 247 -8.63 -25.65 -35.91
C SER A 247 -8.83 -27.16 -36.01
N ALA A 248 -9.75 -27.58 -36.88
CA ALA A 248 -10.11 -28.98 -37.11
C ALA A 248 -9.05 -29.79 -37.87
N GLU A 249 -8.02 -29.16 -38.44
CA GLU A 249 -7.06 -29.79 -39.36
C GLU A 249 -5.76 -30.29 -38.70
N SER A 250 -5.50 -29.96 -37.43
CA SER A 250 -4.30 -30.46 -36.74
C SER A 250 -4.63 -31.63 -35.81
N THR A 251 -4.20 -32.82 -36.25
CA THR A 251 -3.96 -34.03 -35.44
C THR A 251 -3.58 -33.66 -34.01
N GLY A 252 -4.23 -34.24 -32.99
CA GLY A 252 -4.06 -34.16 -31.52
C GLY A 252 -2.80 -33.60 -30.84
N LEU A 253 -2.12 -32.63 -31.42
CA LEU A 253 -0.80 -32.12 -31.10
C LEU A 253 -0.96 -31.06 -30.02
N MET A 254 -0.19 -31.23 -28.95
CA MET A 254 -0.17 -30.31 -27.82
C MET A 254 0.91 -29.25 -28.06
N HIS A 255 0.52 -27.99 -28.00
CA HIS A 255 1.41 -26.85 -28.14
C HIS A 255 1.74 -26.22 -26.80
N THR A 256 2.99 -25.81 -26.61
CA THR A 256 3.46 -25.19 -25.36
C THR A 256 3.04 -23.73 -25.29
N SER A 257 2.14 -23.38 -24.37
CA SER A 257 1.68 -21.99 -24.15
C SER A 257 2.46 -21.28 -23.03
N VAL A 258 3.10 -22.03 -22.13
CA VAL A 258 4.05 -21.52 -21.14
C VAL A 258 5.25 -22.45 -21.12
N VAL A 259 6.45 -21.87 -21.20
CA VAL A 259 7.73 -22.60 -21.27
C VAL A 259 8.68 -22.13 -20.18
N GLN A 260 9.39 -23.07 -19.58
CA GLN A 260 10.49 -22.82 -18.66
C GLN A 260 11.81 -22.93 -19.42
N ASP A 261 12.66 -21.91 -19.31
CA ASP A 261 14.05 -21.92 -19.76
C ASP A 261 14.95 -22.19 -18.57
N LEU A 262 15.69 -23.30 -18.61
CA LEU A 262 16.64 -23.72 -17.58
C LEU A 262 17.92 -22.88 -17.57
N GLY A 263 18.11 -21.99 -18.55
CA GLY A 263 19.29 -21.14 -18.67
C GLY A 263 20.53 -21.88 -19.16
N LEU A 264 20.39 -23.05 -19.79
CA LEU A 264 21.53 -23.81 -20.30
C LEU A 264 22.21 -23.15 -21.52
N HIS A 265 21.51 -22.22 -22.18
CA HIS A 265 22.04 -21.48 -23.33
C HIS A 265 22.89 -20.27 -22.94
N ASP A 266 22.49 -19.50 -21.92
CA ASP A 266 23.12 -18.22 -21.57
C ASP A 266 23.31 -17.97 -20.06
N GLY A 267 23.00 -18.95 -19.22
CA GLY A 267 23.15 -18.88 -17.77
C GLY A 267 21.99 -18.20 -17.01
N ILE A 268 20.91 -17.80 -17.68
CA ILE A 268 19.78 -17.09 -17.06
C ILE A 268 18.52 -17.96 -17.12
N GLN A 269 17.94 -18.26 -15.96
CA GLN A 269 16.67 -19.00 -15.90
C GLN A 269 15.48 -18.10 -16.22
N ARG A 270 14.53 -18.61 -17.02
CA ARG A 270 13.35 -17.83 -17.42
C ARG A 270 12.06 -18.64 -17.38
N VAL A 271 10.94 -17.94 -17.27
CA VAL A 271 9.60 -18.49 -17.52
C VAL A 271 8.88 -17.56 -18.49
N LEU A 272 8.46 -18.08 -19.64
CA LEU A 272 7.87 -17.31 -20.71
C LEU A 272 6.40 -17.70 -20.93
N PHE A 273 5.53 -16.69 -20.95
CA PHE A 273 4.09 -16.83 -21.14
C PHE A 273 3.69 -16.36 -22.54
N GLY A 274 2.97 -17.20 -23.27
CA GLY A 274 2.51 -16.93 -24.64
C GLY A 274 1.21 -16.12 -24.72
N HIS A 275 0.78 -15.53 -23.61
CA HIS A 275 -0.35 -14.61 -23.53
C HIS A 275 -0.25 -13.82 -22.22
N ASN A 276 -1.14 -12.84 -22.01
CA ASN A 276 -1.25 -12.10 -20.74
C ASN A 276 -1.85 -12.94 -19.59
N LEU A 277 -2.15 -12.31 -18.46
CA LEU A 277 -2.72 -12.94 -17.27
C LEU A 277 -4.26 -13.04 -17.27
N SER A 278 -4.95 -12.81 -18.41
CA SER A 278 -6.41 -12.93 -18.48
C SER A 278 -6.91 -14.36 -18.20
N PHE A 279 -6.09 -15.36 -18.52
CA PHE A 279 -6.36 -16.77 -18.24
C PHE A 279 -5.90 -17.14 -16.82
N TRP A 280 -6.80 -17.71 -16.02
CA TRP A 280 -6.54 -17.96 -14.59
C TRP A 280 -5.40 -18.95 -14.32
N LEU A 281 -5.15 -19.94 -15.20
CA LEU A 281 -3.99 -20.83 -15.07
C LEU A 281 -2.67 -20.07 -15.25
N HIS A 282 -2.64 -19.02 -16.08
CA HIS A 282 -1.45 -18.16 -16.16
C HIS A 282 -1.18 -17.47 -14.83
N LYS A 283 -2.21 -17.01 -14.12
CA LYS A 283 -2.05 -16.41 -12.79
C LYS A 283 -1.48 -17.40 -11.78
N LEU A 284 -1.96 -18.65 -11.79
CA LEU A 284 -1.41 -19.72 -10.94
C LEU A 284 0.06 -20.02 -11.24
N VAL A 285 0.38 -20.27 -12.51
CA VAL A 285 1.74 -20.58 -12.94
C VAL A 285 2.67 -19.38 -12.74
N PHE A 286 2.17 -18.15 -12.82
CA PHE A 286 2.92 -16.95 -12.50
C PHE A 286 3.33 -16.92 -11.02
N VAL A 287 2.43 -17.24 -10.09
CA VAL A 287 2.78 -17.33 -8.65
C VAL A 287 3.81 -18.43 -8.39
N ASP A 288 3.68 -19.58 -9.06
CA ASP A 288 4.69 -20.65 -8.99
C ASP A 288 6.05 -20.22 -9.56
N ALA A 289 6.05 -19.48 -10.68
CA ALA A 289 7.26 -18.95 -11.30
C ALA A 289 7.98 -17.94 -10.39
N LEU A 290 7.26 -17.06 -9.70
CA LEU A 290 7.81 -16.14 -8.70
C LEU A 290 8.55 -16.93 -7.60
N SER A 291 7.91 -17.97 -7.07
CA SER A 291 8.49 -18.81 -6.03
C SER A 291 9.69 -19.61 -6.54
N PHE A 292 9.59 -20.21 -7.72
CA PHE A 292 10.63 -21.05 -8.29
C PHE A 292 11.91 -20.25 -8.60
N LEU A 293 11.80 -19.18 -9.39
CA LEU A 293 12.95 -18.38 -9.84
C LEU A 293 13.65 -17.61 -8.70
N THR A 294 12.98 -17.45 -7.56
CA THR A 294 13.56 -16.81 -6.38
C THR A 294 14.02 -17.79 -5.31
N ALA A 295 14.10 -19.09 -5.63
CA ALA A 295 14.43 -20.15 -4.67
C ALA A 295 13.56 -20.09 -3.40
N LYS A 296 12.26 -19.86 -3.59
CA LYS A 296 11.20 -19.68 -2.57
C LYS A 296 11.36 -18.47 -1.66
N ARG A 297 12.23 -17.51 -1.99
CA ARG A 297 12.33 -16.23 -1.25
C ARG A 297 11.08 -15.38 -1.40
N LEU A 298 10.40 -15.45 -2.55
CA LEU A 298 9.07 -14.87 -2.79
C LEU A 298 8.05 -16.00 -2.92
N SER A 299 7.64 -16.58 -1.78
CA SER A 299 6.71 -17.70 -1.75
C SER A 299 5.67 -17.53 -0.65
N LEU A 300 4.46 -18.04 -0.90
CA LEU A 300 3.39 -18.14 0.08
C LEU A 300 3.32 -19.58 0.58
N SER A 301 3.00 -19.78 1.87
CA SER A 301 2.72 -21.11 2.43
C SER A 301 1.63 -21.83 1.61
N LEU A 302 1.53 -23.16 1.72
CA LEU A 302 0.38 -23.90 1.17
C LEU A 302 -0.85 -23.84 2.08
N GLU A 303 -0.69 -23.42 3.34
CA GLU A 303 -1.82 -23.30 4.28
C GLU A 303 -2.70 -22.09 3.95
N ARG A 304 -4.02 -22.30 3.93
CA ARG A 304 -5.02 -21.25 3.80
C ARG A 304 -6.05 -21.37 4.90
N PHE A 305 -6.31 -20.28 5.60
CA PHE A 305 -7.35 -20.20 6.62
C PHE A 305 -8.54 -19.45 6.06
N ILE A 306 -9.71 -20.08 6.14
CA ILE A 306 -10.96 -19.54 5.61
C ILE A 306 -11.96 -19.48 6.75
N LEU A 307 -12.63 -18.34 6.88
CA LEU A 307 -13.76 -18.14 7.77
C LEU A 307 -14.90 -17.52 6.96
N VAL A 308 -16.12 -18.03 7.12
CA VAL A 308 -17.31 -17.48 6.46
C VAL A 308 -18.25 -16.98 7.55
N ASP A 309 -18.34 -15.67 7.67
CA ASP A 309 -19.21 -14.97 8.60
C ASP A 309 -20.53 -14.65 7.89
N ILE A 310 -21.64 -15.18 8.44
CA ILE A 310 -23.01 -14.90 8.02
C ILE A 310 -23.58 -13.82 8.93
N ASP A 311 -23.52 -12.58 8.49
CA ASP A 311 -24.12 -11.44 9.20
C ASP A 311 -25.66 -11.52 9.10
N ASP A 312 -26.34 -10.66 9.85
CA ASP A 312 -27.79 -10.46 9.72
C ASP A 312 -28.64 -11.69 10.09
N ILE A 313 -28.17 -12.58 10.96
CA ILE A 313 -29.02 -13.64 11.52
C ILE A 313 -30.19 -13.02 12.29
N PHE A 314 -31.40 -13.47 11.94
CA PHE A 314 -32.71 -12.91 12.25
C PHE A 314 -33.05 -11.56 11.60
N VAL A 315 -32.14 -10.91 10.89
CA VAL A 315 -32.38 -9.65 10.19
C VAL A 315 -32.76 -9.94 8.74
N GLY A 316 -33.94 -9.50 8.32
CA GLY A 316 -34.40 -9.71 6.95
C GLY A 316 -35.85 -9.33 6.79
N LYS A 317 -36.26 -9.01 5.56
CA LYS A 317 -37.68 -8.82 5.24
C LYS A 317 -38.34 -10.18 5.02
N GLU A 318 -39.63 -10.24 5.27
CA GLU A 318 -40.47 -11.39 4.90
C GLU A 318 -40.21 -11.81 3.43
N GLY A 319 -40.07 -13.12 3.21
CA GLY A 319 -39.77 -13.73 1.90
C GLY A 319 -38.28 -13.80 1.56
N THR A 320 -37.40 -13.26 2.41
CA THR A 320 -35.93 -13.29 2.20
C THR A 320 -35.19 -14.11 3.24
N ARG A 321 -35.89 -14.66 4.24
CA ARG A 321 -35.27 -15.36 5.37
C ARG A 321 -35.07 -16.83 5.06
N MET A 322 -34.27 -17.50 5.89
CA MET A 322 -34.06 -18.95 5.76
C MET A 322 -35.29 -19.71 6.24
N LYS A 323 -35.71 -20.69 5.45
CA LYS A 323 -36.73 -21.67 5.85
C LYS A 323 -36.08 -22.90 6.46
N VAL A 324 -36.90 -23.80 7.02
CA VAL A 324 -36.46 -25.12 7.52
C VAL A 324 -35.56 -25.87 6.53
N ALA A 325 -35.92 -25.87 5.24
CA ALA A 325 -35.14 -26.55 4.21
C ALA A 325 -33.76 -25.92 3.98
N ASP A 326 -33.65 -24.60 4.18
CA ASP A 326 -32.42 -23.83 3.98
C ASP A 326 -31.45 -24.06 5.14
N VAL A 327 -31.94 -24.05 6.37
CA VAL A 327 -31.16 -24.38 7.57
C VAL A 327 -30.62 -25.80 7.51
N LYS A 328 -31.43 -26.78 7.06
CA LYS A 328 -30.95 -28.16 6.85
C LYS A 328 -29.82 -28.20 5.82
N ALA A 329 -29.97 -27.50 4.70
CA ALA A 329 -28.94 -27.44 3.66
C ALA A 329 -27.64 -26.75 4.13
N LEU A 330 -27.76 -25.75 5.01
CA LEU A 330 -26.61 -25.09 5.64
C LEU A 330 -25.80 -26.08 6.48
N VAL A 331 -26.46 -26.85 7.35
CA VAL A 331 -25.82 -27.88 8.20
C VAL A 331 -25.25 -29.02 7.35
N GLU A 332 -25.99 -29.50 6.35
CA GLU A 332 -25.53 -30.54 5.43
C GLU A 332 -24.26 -30.11 4.68
N THR A 333 -24.27 -28.90 4.11
CA THR A 333 -23.11 -28.35 3.38
C THR A 333 -21.91 -28.15 4.30
N GLN A 334 -22.12 -27.66 5.53
CA GLN A 334 -21.05 -27.55 6.54
C GLN A 334 -20.40 -28.91 6.80
N ASN A 335 -21.21 -29.96 7.01
CA ASN A 335 -20.72 -31.31 7.26
C ASN A 335 -20.02 -31.93 6.04
N GLU A 336 -20.47 -31.62 4.83
CA GLU A 336 -19.74 -32.00 3.61
C GLU A 336 -18.37 -31.34 3.53
N LEU A 337 -18.28 -30.04 3.80
CA LEU A 337 -17.03 -29.28 3.75
C LEU A 337 -16.04 -29.72 4.84
N ARG A 338 -16.52 -30.10 6.02
CA ARG A 338 -15.70 -30.67 7.11
C ARG A 338 -14.89 -31.90 6.67
N ARG A 339 -15.32 -32.64 5.64
CA ARG A 339 -14.60 -33.82 5.12
C ARG A 339 -13.27 -33.47 4.46
N SER A 340 -13.14 -32.27 3.90
CA SER A 340 -11.93 -31.82 3.19
C SER A 340 -11.26 -30.62 3.85
N ILE A 341 -11.97 -29.90 4.71
CA ILE A 341 -11.51 -28.71 5.43
C ILE A 341 -11.73 -28.95 6.93
N PRO A 342 -10.67 -29.26 7.70
CA PRO A 342 -10.77 -29.49 9.13
C PRO A 342 -11.48 -28.33 9.84
N ASP A 343 -12.39 -28.70 10.75
CA ASP A 343 -13.13 -27.79 11.65
C ASP A 343 -13.96 -26.71 10.93
N PHE A 344 -14.29 -26.91 9.64
CA PHE A 344 -15.12 -25.95 8.91
C PHE A 344 -16.44 -25.70 9.64
N THR A 345 -16.67 -24.45 10.01
CA THR A 345 -17.81 -24.00 10.81
C THR A 345 -18.21 -22.61 10.34
N PHE A 346 -19.49 -22.43 9.97
CA PHE A 346 -20.06 -21.12 9.70
C PHE A 346 -20.18 -20.32 11.00
N ASN A 347 -19.91 -19.02 10.91
CA ASN A 347 -19.93 -18.12 12.05
C ASN A 347 -21.09 -17.14 11.89
N LEU A 348 -22.03 -17.13 12.84
CA LEU A 348 -23.36 -16.55 12.70
C LEU A 348 -23.48 -15.26 13.51
N GLY A 349 -23.71 -14.15 12.82
CA GLY A 349 -23.85 -12.81 13.38
C GLY A 349 -25.30 -12.44 13.64
N PHE A 350 -25.74 -12.37 14.90
CA PHE A 350 -27.17 -12.25 15.22
C PHE A 350 -27.58 -10.90 15.81
N SER A 351 -28.80 -10.48 15.47
CA SER A 351 -29.53 -9.36 16.08
C SER A 351 -30.89 -9.83 16.61
N GLY A 352 -30.98 -10.12 17.91
CA GLY A 352 -32.13 -10.78 18.52
C GLY A 352 -33.46 -10.02 18.46
N LYS A 353 -33.45 -8.71 18.18
CA LYS A 353 -34.69 -7.90 18.07
C LYS A 353 -35.66 -8.43 17.01
N PHE A 354 -35.12 -9.09 15.98
CA PHE A 354 -35.86 -9.49 14.79
C PHE A 354 -36.12 -11.01 14.72
N PHE A 355 -35.94 -11.70 15.85
CA PHE A 355 -36.36 -13.09 15.99
C PHE A 355 -37.89 -13.19 15.82
N HIS A 356 -38.36 -14.18 15.05
CA HIS A 356 -39.78 -14.36 14.71
C HIS A 356 -40.44 -13.12 14.08
N ALA A 357 -39.79 -12.59 13.04
CA ALA A 357 -40.26 -11.44 12.28
C ALA A 357 -40.56 -11.78 10.81
N GLY A 358 -40.62 -13.08 10.46
CA GLY A 358 -40.90 -13.57 9.12
C GLY A 358 -42.32 -14.13 8.96
N THR A 359 -42.50 -15.01 7.98
CA THR A 359 -43.68 -15.88 7.89
C THR A 359 -43.57 -17.07 8.84
N ASP A 360 -44.68 -17.79 9.08
CA ASP A 360 -44.67 -19.03 9.88
C ASP A 360 -43.60 -20.05 9.41
N GLU A 361 -43.33 -20.14 8.10
CA GLU A 361 -42.29 -21.02 7.55
C GLU A 361 -40.86 -20.53 7.83
N GLU A 362 -40.66 -19.21 7.83
CA GLU A 362 -39.38 -18.57 8.13
C GLU A 362 -39.09 -18.60 9.63
N ASP A 363 -40.10 -18.39 10.47
CA ASP A 363 -39.99 -18.44 11.93
C ASP A 363 -39.70 -19.88 12.42
N GLN A 364 -40.27 -20.89 11.77
CA GLN A 364 -39.85 -22.28 11.96
C GLN A 364 -38.40 -22.53 11.53
N GLY A 365 -37.90 -21.77 10.55
CA GLY A 365 -36.50 -21.76 10.16
C GLY A 365 -35.61 -21.18 11.27
N ASP A 366 -36.01 -20.04 11.85
CA ASP A 366 -35.34 -19.42 12.99
C ASP A 366 -35.28 -20.38 14.20
N ASP A 367 -36.38 -21.06 14.52
CA ASP A 367 -36.45 -22.07 15.59
C ASP A 367 -35.50 -23.24 15.33
N LEU A 368 -35.51 -23.76 14.10
CA LEU A 368 -34.62 -24.86 13.72
C LEU A 368 -33.15 -24.44 13.78
N LEU A 369 -32.83 -23.21 13.40
CA LEU A 369 -31.47 -22.67 13.51
C LEU A 369 -31.00 -22.65 14.97
N LEU A 370 -31.87 -22.24 15.90
CA LEU A 370 -31.57 -22.25 17.32
C LEU A 370 -31.48 -23.67 17.91
N SER A 371 -32.16 -24.66 17.33
CA SER A 371 -31.96 -26.06 17.72
C SER A 371 -30.56 -26.60 17.37
N TYR A 372 -29.82 -25.92 16.48
CA TYR A 372 -28.46 -26.24 16.07
C TYR A 372 -27.40 -25.28 16.65
N VAL A 373 -27.67 -24.61 17.77
CA VAL A 373 -26.73 -23.63 18.36
C VAL A 373 -25.30 -24.17 18.51
N ASP A 374 -25.13 -25.42 18.96
CA ASP A 374 -23.82 -26.03 19.19
C ASP A 374 -23.08 -26.43 17.90
N GLU A 375 -23.75 -26.41 16.74
CA GLU A 375 -23.14 -26.73 15.44
C GLU A 375 -22.44 -25.53 14.79
N PHE A 376 -22.66 -24.32 15.32
CA PHE A 376 -22.18 -23.07 14.74
C PHE A 376 -21.33 -22.27 15.73
N TRP A 377 -20.51 -21.35 15.20
CA TRP A 377 -19.98 -20.26 15.99
C TRP A 377 -20.92 -19.07 15.91
N TRP A 378 -20.90 -18.21 16.93
CA TRP A 378 -21.82 -17.10 17.06
C TRP A 378 -21.08 -15.82 17.41
N PHE A 379 -21.57 -14.69 16.91
CA PHE A 379 -21.10 -13.38 17.33
C PHE A 379 -22.24 -12.36 17.40
N PRO A 380 -22.18 -11.40 18.32
CA PRO A 380 -23.19 -10.36 18.41
C PRO A 380 -23.07 -9.38 17.23
N HIS A 381 -24.22 -9.02 16.65
CA HIS A 381 -24.34 -8.05 15.57
C HIS A 381 -25.24 -6.84 15.94
N MET A 382 -25.20 -6.45 17.22
CA MET A 382 -26.08 -5.45 17.87
C MET A 382 -27.55 -5.90 18.01
N TRP A 383 -28.28 -5.37 19.00
CA TRP A 383 -29.67 -5.76 19.24
C TRP A 383 -30.60 -5.45 18.06
N SER A 384 -30.61 -4.18 17.64
CA SER A 384 -31.54 -3.67 16.62
C SER A 384 -30.86 -3.41 15.28
N HIS A 385 -29.74 -4.07 15.01
CA HIS A 385 -28.93 -3.87 13.80
C HIS A 385 -28.57 -2.38 13.54
N MET A 386 -28.46 -1.58 14.61
CA MET A 386 -28.14 -0.15 14.51
C MET A 386 -26.63 0.09 14.45
N GLN A 387 -26.25 0.98 13.53
CA GLN A 387 -24.85 1.37 13.30
C GLN A 387 -24.27 2.12 14.52
N PRO A 388 -23.11 1.71 15.06
CA PRO A 388 -22.54 2.30 16.27
C PRO A 388 -22.29 3.81 16.21
N HIS A 389 -21.88 4.36 15.06
CA HIS A 389 -21.61 5.81 14.92
C HIS A 389 -22.84 6.71 15.15
N ARG A 390 -24.05 6.15 15.16
CA ARG A 390 -25.29 6.88 15.44
C ARG A 390 -25.56 7.05 16.94
N PHE A 391 -24.79 6.37 17.79
CA PHE A 391 -24.90 6.49 19.23
C PHE A 391 -23.91 7.54 19.72
N HIS A 392 -24.42 8.56 20.39
CA HIS A 392 -23.63 9.63 20.99
C HIS A 392 -23.21 9.30 22.43
N ASN A 393 -23.96 8.40 23.09
CA ASN A 393 -23.77 8.03 24.47
C ASN A 393 -23.39 6.54 24.58
N GLN A 394 -22.21 6.27 25.15
CA GLN A 394 -21.70 4.93 25.39
C GLN A 394 -22.62 4.07 26.26
N SER A 395 -23.35 4.67 27.21
CA SER A 395 -24.29 3.94 28.06
C SER A 395 -25.45 3.37 27.25
N VAL A 396 -26.04 4.17 26.35
CA VAL A 396 -27.13 3.72 25.47
C VAL A 396 -26.65 2.63 24.51
N LEU A 397 -25.45 2.80 23.93
CA LEU A 397 -24.84 1.78 23.08
C LEU A 397 -24.68 0.45 23.83
N ALA A 398 -24.22 0.51 25.08
CA ALA A 398 -24.05 -0.68 25.91
C ALA A 398 -25.38 -1.32 26.36
N GLU A 399 -26.42 -0.53 26.63
CA GLU A 399 -27.76 -1.04 26.90
C GLU A 399 -28.30 -1.85 25.72
N GLN A 400 -28.12 -1.36 24.49
CA GLN A 400 -28.48 -2.13 23.28
C GLN A 400 -27.67 -3.44 23.20
N MET A 401 -26.39 -3.41 23.51
CA MET A 401 -25.59 -4.64 23.56
C MET A 401 -26.05 -5.62 24.65
N MET A 402 -26.48 -5.12 25.81
CA MET A 402 -26.99 -5.94 26.91
C MET A 402 -28.31 -6.63 26.55
N LEU A 403 -29.20 -5.97 25.80
CA LEU A 403 -30.42 -6.61 25.28
C LEU A 403 -30.09 -7.80 24.38
N ASN A 404 -29.15 -7.62 23.45
CA ASN A 404 -28.72 -8.71 22.57
C ASN A 404 -28.03 -9.85 23.35
N ARG A 405 -27.32 -9.50 24.44
CA ARG A 405 -26.68 -10.49 25.32
C ARG A 405 -27.70 -11.31 26.09
N ARG A 406 -28.74 -10.68 26.63
CA ARG A 406 -29.84 -11.40 27.31
C ARG A 406 -30.54 -12.36 26.36
N PHE A 407 -30.85 -11.91 25.15
CA PHE A 407 -31.41 -12.79 24.12
C PHE A 407 -30.54 -14.03 23.87
N ALA A 408 -29.22 -13.84 23.79
CA ALA A 408 -28.28 -14.95 23.63
C ALA A 408 -28.33 -15.92 24.83
N GLU A 409 -28.34 -15.40 26.05
CA GLU A 409 -28.44 -16.19 27.28
C GLU A 409 -29.77 -16.98 27.35
N ASP A 410 -30.88 -16.34 26.98
CA ASP A 410 -32.23 -16.95 26.97
C ASP A 410 -32.34 -18.11 25.94
N HIS A 411 -31.58 -18.05 24.84
CA HIS A 411 -31.58 -19.05 23.77
C HIS A 411 -30.33 -19.93 23.74
N SER A 412 -29.55 -19.93 24.84
CA SER A 412 -28.32 -20.74 24.99
C SER A 412 -27.22 -20.46 23.95
N ILE A 413 -27.25 -19.32 23.27
CA ILE A 413 -26.20 -18.90 22.33
C ILE A 413 -24.92 -18.54 23.13
N PRO A 414 -23.74 -19.07 22.77
CA PRO A 414 -22.49 -18.77 23.48
C PRO A 414 -22.13 -17.28 23.49
N THR A 415 -21.93 -16.73 24.70
CA THR A 415 -21.63 -15.28 24.89
C THR A 415 -20.16 -14.96 25.11
N HIS A 416 -19.28 -15.95 25.15
CA HIS A 416 -17.87 -15.82 25.56
C HIS A 416 -16.85 -16.08 24.44
N LEU A 417 -17.29 -16.08 23.17
CA LEU A 417 -16.42 -16.35 22.01
C LEU A 417 -15.45 -15.18 21.70
N GLY A 418 -15.70 -13.98 22.24
CA GLY A 418 -14.77 -12.84 22.18
C GLY A 418 -14.60 -12.23 20.78
N TYR A 419 -15.50 -12.53 19.85
CA TYR A 419 -15.57 -11.99 18.49
C TYR A 419 -16.88 -11.23 18.29
N ALA A 420 -16.83 -10.09 17.60
CA ALA A 420 -18.00 -9.33 17.20
C ALA A 420 -17.77 -8.66 15.85
N VAL A 421 -18.85 -8.33 15.15
CA VAL A 421 -18.83 -7.44 13.99
C VAL A 421 -19.93 -6.42 14.19
N ALA A 422 -19.64 -5.15 13.96
CA ALA A 422 -20.64 -4.10 14.04
C ALA A 422 -21.42 -3.99 12.71
N PRO A 423 -22.73 -3.68 12.74
CA PRO A 423 -23.55 -3.41 11.56
C PRO A 423 -22.87 -2.45 10.59
N HIS A 424 -22.78 -2.85 9.32
CA HIS A 424 -22.11 -2.10 8.25
C HIS A 424 -20.65 -1.75 8.53
N HIS A 425 -19.98 -2.49 9.43
CA HIS A 425 -18.62 -2.22 9.92
C HIS A 425 -18.41 -0.85 10.57
N SER A 426 -19.51 -0.15 10.87
CA SER A 426 -19.44 1.20 11.38
C SER A 426 -18.81 1.24 12.77
N GLY A 427 -17.91 2.20 12.98
CA GLY A 427 -17.21 2.39 14.24
C GLY A 427 -16.07 1.40 14.47
N VAL A 428 -15.93 0.34 13.66
CA VAL A 428 -14.72 -0.47 13.60
C VAL A 428 -13.64 0.31 12.86
N TYR A 429 -13.98 0.80 11.65
CA TYR A 429 -13.16 1.76 10.93
C TYR A 429 -14.03 2.68 10.05
N PRO A 430 -13.91 4.01 10.13
CA PRO A 430 -13.12 4.76 11.10
C PRO A 430 -13.51 4.44 12.54
N VAL A 431 -12.51 4.43 13.43
CA VAL A 431 -12.70 4.00 14.82
C VAL A 431 -13.69 4.92 15.55
N HIS A 432 -14.64 4.31 16.25
CA HIS A 432 -15.52 4.96 17.21
C HIS A 432 -15.21 4.42 18.61
N ILE A 433 -14.58 5.24 19.46
CA ILE A 433 -14.03 4.80 20.75
C ILE A 433 -15.10 4.16 21.64
N GLN A 434 -16.31 4.72 21.68
CA GLN A 434 -17.41 4.20 22.49
C GLN A 434 -17.75 2.75 22.14
N LEU A 435 -17.61 2.34 20.87
CA LEU A 435 -17.83 0.96 20.44
C LEU A 435 -16.83 0.00 21.08
N TYR A 436 -15.53 0.31 21.00
CA TYR A 436 -14.47 -0.54 21.54
C TYR A 436 -14.60 -0.71 23.06
N GLU A 437 -14.96 0.36 23.76
CA GLU A 437 -15.16 0.31 25.21
C GLU A 437 -16.42 -0.46 25.60
N ALA A 438 -17.54 -0.24 24.91
CA ALA A 438 -18.79 -0.97 25.16
C ALA A 438 -18.64 -2.47 24.85
N TRP A 439 -17.97 -2.83 23.76
CA TRP A 439 -17.67 -4.21 23.39
C TRP A 439 -16.87 -4.95 24.47
N LYS A 440 -15.81 -4.35 24.99
CA LYS A 440 -15.05 -4.94 26.10
C LYS A 440 -15.90 -5.12 27.34
N ARG A 441 -16.66 -4.08 27.71
CA ARG A 441 -17.46 -4.08 28.94
C ARG A 441 -18.60 -5.09 28.90
N VAL A 442 -19.31 -5.20 27.78
CA VAL A 442 -20.54 -6.00 27.69
C VAL A 442 -20.28 -7.41 27.21
N TRP A 443 -19.31 -7.63 26.33
CA TRP A 443 -19.10 -8.92 25.65
C TRP A 443 -17.68 -9.49 25.78
N ASP A 444 -16.75 -8.79 26.45
CA ASP A 444 -15.32 -9.16 26.47
C ASP A 444 -14.73 -9.40 25.06
N ILE A 445 -15.09 -8.54 24.11
CA ILE A 445 -14.57 -8.67 22.74
C ILE A 445 -13.08 -8.41 22.70
N ARG A 446 -12.36 -9.33 22.05
CA ARG A 446 -10.92 -9.25 21.80
C ARG A 446 -10.58 -9.23 20.31
N VAL A 447 -11.51 -9.66 19.45
CA VAL A 447 -11.33 -9.68 17.99
C VAL A 447 -12.57 -9.13 17.29
N THR A 448 -12.37 -8.41 16.20
CA THR A 448 -13.42 -7.99 15.25
C THR A 448 -12.84 -8.07 13.83
N SER A 449 -13.69 -7.90 12.82
CA SER A 449 -13.23 -7.75 11.44
C SER A 449 -13.87 -6.54 10.74
N THR A 450 -13.22 -6.06 9.68
CA THR A 450 -13.76 -4.98 8.83
C THR A 450 -13.21 -5.07 7.41
N GLU A 451 -14.02 -4.65 6.44
CA GLU A 451 -13.61 -4.44 5.05
C GLU A 451 -13.15 -3.01 4.76
N GLU A 452 -13.27 -2.10 5.74
CA GLU A 452 -13.12 -0.66 5.56
C GLU A 452 -11.66 -0.18 5.74
N TYR A 453 -10.77 -0.99 6.32
CA TYR A 453 -9.40 -0.57 6.70
C TYR A 453 -8.29 -1.12 5.77
N PRO A 454 -7.31 -0.30 5.35
CA PRO A 454 -7.26 1.16 5.53
C PRO A 454 -8.24 1.89 4.61
N HIS A 455 -8.68 1.24 3.53
CA HIS A 455 -9.72 1.70 2.61
C HIS A 455 -10.58 0.54 2.15
N LEU A 456 -11.82 0.81 1.74
CA LEU A 456 -12.72 -0.20 1.19
C LEU A 456 -12.17 -0.82 -0.10
N LYS A 457 -11.56 0.00 -0.96
CA LYS A 457 -10.97 -0.41 -2.24
C LYS A 457 -9.58 0.21 -2.45
N PRO A 458 -8.66 -0.51 -3.12
CA PRO A 458 -8.79 -1.90 -3.57
C PRO A 458 -8.62 -2.90 -2.42
N ALA A 459 -9.32 -4.04 -2.48
CA ALA A 459 -9.35 -5.04 -1.40
C ALA A 459 -7.97 -5.61 -1.02
N ARG A 460 -7.05 -5.71 -1.99
CA ARG A 460 -5.67 -6.19 -1.78
C ARG A 460 -4.83 -5.35 -0.82
N PHE A 461 -5.24 -4.12 -0.52
CA PHE A 461 -4.60 -3.29 0.51
C PHE A 461 -5.22 -3.42 1.89
N ARG A 462 -6.29 -4.20 2.07
CA ARG A 462 -6.89 -4.41 3.39
C ARG A 462 -5.88 -5.06 4.34
N ARG A 463 -5.81 -4.55 5.57
CA ARG A 463 -4.88 -5.02 6.60
C ARG A 463 -5.63 -5.21 7.92
N GLY A 464 -4.99 -5.87 8.87
CA GLY A 464 -5.41 -5.85 10.26
C GLY A 464 -4.81 -4.66 11.00
N PHE A 465 -5.29 -4.42 12.22
CA PHE A 465 -4.65 -3.52 13.19
C PHE A 465 -5.07 -3.85 14.62
N ILE A 466 -4.31 -3.38 15.61
CA ILE A 466 -4.69 -3.51 17.02
C ILE A 466 -5.01 -2.12 17.55
N HIS A 467 -6.21 -1.97 18.11
CA HIS A 467 -6.62 -0.73 18.77
C HIS A 467 -7.30 -1.03 20.10
N ARG A 468 -6.84 -0.34 21.15
CA ARG A 468 -7.30 -0.54 22.53
C ARG A 468 -7.34 -2.02 22.91
N GLY A 469 -6.36 -2.83 22.49
CA GLY A 469 -6.31 -4.27 22.80
C GLY A 469 -7.36 -5.15 22.12
N ILE A 470 -8.15 -4.61 21.18
CA ILE A 470 -8.97 -5.40 20.26
C ILE A 470 -8.21 -5.54 18.94
N ARG A 471 -8.10 -6.78 18.47
CA ARG A 471 -7.48 -7.16 17.20
C ARG A 471 -8.50 -7.08 16.07
N VAL A 472 -8.25 -6.24 15.09
CA VAL A 472 -9.11 -6.05 13.92
C VAL A 472 -8.50 -6.82 12.75
N LEU A 473 -9.27 -7.73 12.15
CA LEU A 473 -8.86 -8.54 11.01
C LEU A 473 -9.42 -8.00 9.69
N PRO A 474 -8.68 -8.12 8.57
CA PRO A 474 -9.18 -7.70 7.27
C PRO A 474 -10.24 -8.68 6.74
N ARG A 475 -11.44 -8.15 6.45
CA ARG A 475 -12.57 -8.90 5.89
C ARG A 475 -12.64 -8.74 4.37
N GLN A 476 -13.08 -9.77 3.68
CA GLN A 476 -13.18 -9.89 2.22
C GLN A 476 -14.63 -9.93 1.77
N THR A 477 -14.89 -9.38 0.59
CA THR A 477 -16.18 -9.50 -0.10
C THR A 477 -16.18 -10.74 -0.98
N CYS A 478 -17.34 -11.39 -1.16
CA CYS A 478 -17.47 -12.58 -2.01
C CYS A 478 -18.32 -12.38 -3.28
N GLY A 479 -18.71 -11.15 -3.59
CA GLY A 479 -19.58 -10.83 -4.73
C GLY A 479 -21.07 -11.05 -4.47
N LEU A 480 -21.44 -11.57 -3.29
CA LEU A 480 -22.83 -11.67 -2.85
C LEU A 480 -23.20 -10.42 -2.03
N PHE A 481 -24.29 -9.76 -2.40
CA PHE A 481 -24.85 -8.63 -1.67
C PHE A 481 -26.12 -9.05 -0.91
N THR A 482 -26.55 -8.24 0.06
CA THR A 482 -27.78 -8.49 0.86
C THR A 482 -29.04 -8.67 0.02
N HIS A 483 -29.09 -8.05 -1.17
CA HIS A 483 -30.21 -8.13 -2.11
C HIS A 483 -30.03 -9.20 -3.19
N THR A 484 -28.88 -9.86 -3.23
CA THR A 484 -28.58 -10.92 -4.19
C THR A 484 -29.07 -12.25 -3.64
N ILE A 485 -30.37 -12.52 -3.86
CA ILE A 485 -31.07 -13.68 -3.30
C ILE A 485 -31.27 -14.76 -4.36
N PHE A 486 -31.67 -14.37 -5.57
CA PHE A 486 -31.95 -15.31 -6.66
C PHE A 486 -30.83 -15.30 -7.69
N HIS A 487 -30.50 -16.49 -8.21
CA HIS A 487 -29.39 -16.70 -9.13
C HIS A 487 -29.56 -15.89 -10.43
N LYS A 488 -30.79 -15.86 -10.95
CA LYS A 488 -31.17 -15.11 -12.16
C LYS A 488 -30.99 -13.60 -12.03
N ASP A 489 -31.07 -13.08 -10.81
CA ASP A 489 -31.04 -11.64 -10.50
C ASP A 489 -29.63 -11.18 -10.07
N TYR A 490 -28.63 -12.07 -10.17
CA TYR A 490 -27.24 -11.73 -9.87
C TYR A 490 -26.76 -10.57 -10.78
N PRO A 491 -26.08 -9.54 -10.25
CA PRO A 491 -25.56 -8.44 -11.07
C PRO A 491 -24.61 -8.93 -12.17
N GLY A 492 -24.94 -8.68 -13.44
CA GLY A 492 -24.19 -9.21 -14.59
C GLY A 492 -24.62 -10.61 -15.05
N GLY A 493 -25.60 -11.21 -14.38
CA GLY A 493 -26.21 -12.50 -14.71
C GLY A 493 -25.53 -13.70 -14.04
N PRO A 494 -26.17 -14.88 -14.08
CA PRO A 494 -25.66 -16.15 -13.53
C PRO A 494 -24.20 -16.48 -13.85
N GLN A 495 -23.79 -16.26 -15.10
CA GLN A 495 -22.43 -16.59 -15.56
C GLN A 495 -21.36 -15.72 -14.91
N GLU A 496 -21.72 -14.51 -14.45
CA GLU A 496 -20.79 -13.62 -13.76
C GLU A 496 -20.42 -14.17 -12.37
N LEU A 497 -21.38 -14.76 -11.66
CA LEU A 497 -21.12 -15.43 -10.38
C LEU A 497 -20.16 -16.61 -10.58
N GLU A 498 -20.39 -17.45 -11.59
CA GLU A 498 -19.47 -18.54 -11.92
C GLU A 498 -18.09 -18.02 -12.32
N ARG A 499 -18.02 -16.93 -13.09
CA ARG A 499 -16.76 -16.32 -13.54
C ARG A 499 -15.91 -15.80 -12.38
N ILE A 500 -16.50 -15.24 -11.32
CA ILE A 500 -15.73 -14.78 -10.15
C ILE A 500 -15.25 -15.95 -9.28
N ILE A 501 -15.94 -17.10 -9.31
CA ILE A 501 -15.60 -18.31 -8.57
C ILE A 501 -14.52 -19.12 -9.30
N ASP A 502 -14.72 -19.41 -10.58
CA ASP A 502 -13.92 -20.36 -11.35
C ASP A 502 -12.66 -19.69 -11.93
N GLY A 503 -11.62 -19.58 -11.09
CA GLY A 503 -10.38 -18.92 -11.46
C GLY A 503 -10.45 -17.38 -11.46
N GLY A 504 -11.60 -16.82 -11.07
CA GLY A 504 -11.86 -15.39 -10.96
C GLY A 504 -11.34 -14.73 -9.68
N GLU A 505 -11.92 -13.58 -9.33
CA GLU A 505 -11.48 -12.76 -8.20
C GLU A 505 -11.57 -13.47 -6.85
N LEU A 506 -12.62 -14.27 -6.63
CA LEU A 506 -12.82 -14.99 -5.37
C LEU A 506 -11.76 -16.09 -5.20
N PHE A 507 -11.47 -16.81 -6.28
CA PHE A 507 -10.36 -17.77 -6.33
C PHE A 507 -9.01 -17.11 -6.05
N LEU A 508 -8.72 -15.98 -6.71
CA LEU A 508 -7.46 -15.26 -6.53
C LEU A 508 -7.31 -14.69 -5.12
N THR A 509 -8.41 -14.29 -4.49
CA THR A 509 -8.41 -13.83 -3.11
C THR A 509 -7.89 -14.91 -2.18
N VAL A 510 -8.37 -16.16 -2.30
CA VAL A 510 -7.86 -17.28 -1.48
C VAL A 510 -6.46 -17.71 -1.92
N LEU A 511 -6.15 -17.66 -3.21
CA LEU A 511 -4.82 -18.00 -3.71
C LEU A 511 -3.73 -17.11 -3.08
N LEU A 512 -3.97 -15.79 -3.03
CA LEU A 512 -2.96 -14.79 -2.67
C LEU A 512 -3.00 -14.39 -1.19
N ASN A 513 -4.11 -14.63 -0.47
CA ASN A 513 -4.21 -14.33 0.96
C ASN A 513 -4.11 -15.59 1.82
N PRO A 514 -3.14 -15.70 2.74
CA PRO A 514 -3.05 -16.81 3.68
C PRO A 514 -4.27 -16.94 4.60
N ILE A 515 -4.96 -15.84 4.89
CA ILE A 515 -6.15 -15.77 5.73
C ILE A 515 -7.23 -14.99 4.99
N SER A 516 -8.42 -15.57 4.84
CA SER A 516 -9.58 -14.95 4.20
C SER A 516 -10.82 -15.09 5.08
N ILE A 517 -11.36 -13.96 5.54
CA ILE A 517 -12.64 -13.89 6.25
C ILE A 517 -13.66 -13.32 5.29
N PHE A 518 -14.66 -14.08 4.88
CA PHE A 518 -15.66 -13.62 3.93
C PHE A 518 -16.91 -13.11 4.65
N MET A 519 -17.43 -11.99 4.16
CA MET A 519 -18.73 -11.46 4.56
C MET A 519 -19.84 -12.01 3.66
N THR A 520 -20.82 -12.67 4.28
CA THR A 520 -22.14 -12.97 3.71
C THR A 520 -23.23 -12.54 4.67
N HIS A 521 -24.50 -12.67 4.25
CA HIS A 521 -25.66 -12.30 5.05
C HIS A 521 -26.69 -13.43 5.02
N LEU A 522 -27.57 -13.49 6.03
CA LEU A 522 -28.66 -14.48 6.12
C LEU A 522 -29.43 -14.68 4.82
N SER A 523 -29.75 -13.59 4.11
CA SER A 523 -30.51 -13.64 2.85
C SER A 523 -29.79 -14.39 1.72
N ASN A 524 -28.47 -14.54 1.78
CA ASN A 524 -27.70 -15.33 0.80
C ASN A 524 -27.86 -16.84 0.97
N TYR A 525 -28.43 -17.29 2.11
CA TYR A 525 -28.63 -18.69 2.44
C TYR A 525 -30.11 -19.10 2.38
N GLY A 526 -31.05 -18.15 2.27
CA GLY A 526 -32.44 -18.42 1.94
C GLY A 526 -32.65 -18.65 0.44
N ASN A 527 -33.82 -19.16 0.06
CA ASN A 527 -34.27 -19.32 -1.33
C ASN A 527 -33.28 -20.11 -2.21
N ASP A 528 -32.56 -19.48 -3.16
CA ASP A 528 -31.64 -20.15 -4.07
C ASP A 528 -30.30 -20.54 -3.43
N ARG A 529 -30.05 -20.14 -2.16
CA ARG A 529 -28.88 -20.53 -1.35
C ARG A 529 -27.54 -20.19 -2.03
N LEU A 530 -27.46 -18.99 -2.61
CA LEU A 530 -26.27 -18.56 -3.36
C LEU A 530 -24.99 -18.62 -2.52
N GLY A 531 -25.05 -18.35 -1.22
CA GLY A 531 -23.91 -18.51 -0.30
C GLY A 531 -23.36 -19.94 -0.29
N LEU A 532 -24.23 -20.95 -0.20
CA LEU A 532 -23.82 -22.36 -0.23
C LEU A 532 -23.25 -22.74 -1.60
N PHE A 533 -23.90 -22.33 -2.69
CA PHE A 533 -23.41 -22.57 -4.05
C PHE A 533 -22.01 -22.00 -4.25
N THR A 534 -21.80 -20.73 -3.88
CA THR A 534 -20.53 -20.02 -4.05
C THR A 534 -19.39 -20.70 -3.31
N PHE A 535 -19.51 -20.96 -2.01
CA PHE A 535 -18.41 -21.52 -1.24
C PHE A 535 -18.16 -23.00 -1.55
N LYS A 536 -19.22 -23.80 -1.76
CA LYS A 536 -19.04 -25.20 -2.18
C LYS A 536 -18.27 -25.29 -3.49
N ARG A 537 -18.63 -24.47 -4.49
CA ARG A 537 -17.94 -24.45 -5.79
C ARG A 537 -16.51 -23.92 -5.67
N LEU A 538 -16.30 -22.80 -4.99
CA LEU A 538 -14.97 -22.18 -4.79
C LEU A 538 -13.99 -23.16 -4.16
N LEU A 539 -14.38 -23.78 -3.03
CA LEU A 539 -13.50 -24.63 -2.24
C LEU A 539 -13.17 -25.93 -3.01
N ASN A 540 -14.14 -26.50 -3.73
CA ASN A 540 -13.90 -27.61 -4.63
C ASN A 540 -12.95 -27.23 -5.77
N PHE A 541 -13.12 -26.04 -6.36
CA PHE A 541 -12.25 -25.56 -7.43
C PHE A 541 -10.79 -25.40 -6.94
N LEU A 542 -10.59 -24.79 -5.76
CA LEU A 542 -9.29 -24.67 -5.11
C LEU A 542 -8.63 -26.03 -4.87
N LEU A 543 -9.35 -26.97 -4.26
CA LEU A 543 -8.85 -28.32 -3.98
C LEU A 543 -8.57 -29.13 -5.24
N THR A 544 -9.23 -28.82 -6.35
CA THR A 544 -9.05 -29.48 -7.64
C THR A 544 -7.76 -29.03 -8.31
N TRP A 545 -7.51 -27.72 -8.34
CA TRP A 545 -6.45 -27.10 -9.14
C TRP A 545 -5.19 -26.74 -8.38
N THR A 546 -5.19 -26.85 -7.05
CA THR A 546 -4.05 -26.43 -6.22
C THR A 546 -3.63 -27.47 -5.19
N HIS A 547 -2.42 -27.36 -4.67
CA HIS A 547 -1.90 -28.09 -3.52
C HIS A 547 -2.18 -27.38 -2.19
N LEU A 548 -3.06 -26.38 -2.18
CA LEU A 548 -3.42 -25.65 -0.97
C LEU A 548 -4.10 -26.56 0.06
N LYS A 549 -3.75 -26.36 1.33
CA LYS A 549 -4.34 -27.00 2.49
C LYS A 549 -5.27 -26.01 3.17
N LEU A 550 -6.57 -26.21 3.00
CA LEU A 550 -7.60 -25.34 3.55
C LEU A 550 -7.91 -25.74 4.99
N GLN A 551 -8.04 -24.77 5.88
CA GLN A 551 -8.37 -24.95 7.30
C GLN A 551 -9.31 -23.84 7.78
N THR A 552 -10.07 -24.11 8.84
CA THR A 552 -10.87 -23.11 9.54
C THR A 552 -10.38 -23.01 10.98
N LEU A 553 -10.26 -21.79 11.51
CA LEU A 553 -9.90 -21.56 12.92
C LEU A 553 -10.92 -20.65 13.58
N PRO A 554 -11.20 -20.83 14.88
CA PRO A 554 -11.99 -19.88 15.65
C PRO A 554 -11.41 -18.46 15.55
N PRO A 555 -12.23 -17.40 15.54
CA PRO A 555 -11.77 -16.03 15.30
C PRO A 555 -10.61 -15.55 16.18
N LEU A 556 -10.56 -15.97 17.46
CA LEU A 556 -9.47 -15.65 18.37
C LEU A 556 -8.12 -16.24 17.92
N GLN A 557 -8.11 -17.52 17.58
CA GLN A 557 -6.91 -18.23 17.09
C GLN A 557 -6.51 -17.74 15.69
N LEU A 558 -7.51 -17.42 14.86
CA LEU A 558 -7.27 -16.83 13.55
C LEU A 558 -6.58 -15.47 13.68
N ALA A 559 -6.95 -14.66 14.68
CA ALA A 559 -6.28 -13.40 14.97
C ALA A 559 -4.84 -13.61 15.45
N ASP A 560 -4.58 -14.58 16.33
CA ASP A 560 -3.21 -14.95 16.72
C ASP A 560 -2.37 -15.31 15.50
N LYS A 561 -2.90 -16.18 14.62
CA LYS A 561 -2.22 -16.57 13.38
C LYS A 561 -1.98 -15.38 12.46
N TYR A 562 -2.95 -14.46 12.32
CA TYR A 562 -2.81 -13.28 11.46
C TYR A 562 -1.65 -12.40 11.90
N PHE A 563 -1.59 -12.02 13.18
CA PHE A 563 -0.52 -11.13 13.67
C PHE A 563 0.81 -11.85 13.85
N GLN A 564 0.84 -13.19 13.93
CA GLN A 564 2.07 -13.96 13.78
C GLN A 564 2.63 -13.90 12.35
N LEU A 565 1.76 -13.98 11.34
CA LEU A 565 2.15 -13.87 9.92
C LEU A 565 2.51 -12.43 9.53
N PHE A 566 1.82 -11.44 10.10
CA PHE A 566 1.93 -10.03 9.75
C PHE A 566 2.11 -9.15 11.00
N PRO A 567 3.25 -9.25 11.71
CA PRO A 567 3.47 -8.52 12.96
C PRO A 567 3.46 -6.99 12.77
N SER A 568 3.90 -6.50 11.61
CA SER A 568 3.86 -5.08 11.28
C SER A 568 2.45 -4.50 11.20
N ASP A 569 1.44 -5.33 10.91
CA ASP A 569 0.06 -4.88 10.80
C ASP A 569 -0.54 -4.60 12.18
N ALA A 570 0.10 -5.00 13.28
CA ALA A 570 -0.41 -4.68 14.62
C ALA A 570 -0.51 -3.17 14.86
N GLU A 571 0.40 -2.42 14.25
CA GLU A 571 0.47 -0.97 14.30
C GLU A 571 -0.56 -0.36 13.34
N PRO A 572 -1.54 0.43 13.84
CA PRO A 572 -2.50 1.08 12.95
C PRO A 572 -1.82 2.12 12.06
N LEU A 573 -2.47 2.46 10.97
CA LEU A 573 -2.16 3.54 10.05
C LEU A 573 -3.46 4.27 9.72
N TRP A 574 -3.76 5.29 10.53
CA TRP A 574 -4.94 6.13 10.43
C TRP A 574 -4.96 6.88 9.10
N GLN A 575 -5.92 6.55 8.24
CA GLN A 575 -6.22 7.29 7.03
C GLN A 575 -7.11 8.48 7.33
N ASP A 576 -7.10 9.46 6.43
CA ASP A 576 -8.06 10.56 6.42
C ASP A 576 -9.49 10.04 6.16
N PRO A 577 -10.39 10.07 7.17
CA PRO A 577 -11.78 9.63 7.00
C PRO A 577 -12.57 10.49 6.00
N CYS A 578 -12.03 11.65 5.62
CA CYS A 578 -12.70 12.63 4.77
C CYS A 578 -12.42 12.44 3.28
N GLU A 579 -11.35 11.72 2.91
CA GLU A 579 -11.04 11.42 1.51
C GLU A 579 -11.91 10.26 0.97
N ASP A 580 -12.42 9.40 1.84
CA ASP A 580 -13.32 8.30 1.48
C ASP A 580 -14.78 8.64 1.86
N LYS A 581 -15.64 8.73 0.85
CA LYS A 581 -17.08 9.01 1.04
C LYS A 581 -17.73 8.02 2.00
N ARG A 582 -17.39 6.72 1.89
CA ARG A 582 -17.95 5.67 2.73
C ARG A 582 -17.54 5.88 4.18
N HIS A 583 -16.26 6.16 4.43
CA HIS A 583 -15.75 6.43 5.78
C HIS A 583 -16.43 7.63 6.41
N LYS A 584 -16.60 8.72 5.65
CA LYS A 584 -17.33 9.90 6.09
C LYS A 584 -18.79 9.59 6.45
N ASP A 585 -19.47 8.77 5.65
CA ASP A 585 -20.88 8.40 5.86
C ASP A 585 -21.10 7.54 7.13
N ILE A 586 -20.09 6.77 7.55
CA ILE A 586 -20.13 5.90 8.74
C ILE A 586 -19.34 6.46 9.93
N TRP A 587 -18.88 7.71 9.84
CA TRP A 587 -18.23 8.44 10.92
C TRP A 587 -19.25 9.15 11.81
N SER A 588 -18.90 9.45 13.06
CA SER A 588 -19.81 10.18 13.95
C SER A 588 -20.08 11.58 13.42
N LYS A 589 -21.35 12.01 13.42
CA LYS A 589 -21.76 13.35 12.98
C LYS A 589 -21.20 14.48 13.84
N GLU A 590 -20.72 14.18 15.05
CA GLU A 590 -20.06 15.15 15.94
C GLU A 590 -18.64 15.47 15.49
N LYS A 591 -18.08 14.67 14.58
CA LYS A 591 -16.73 14.83 14.06
C LYS A 591 -16.78 15.55 12.72
N THR A 592 -15.83 16.45 12.51
CA THR A 592 -15.71 17.22 11.25
C THR A 592 -14.27 17.23 10.76
N CYS A 593 -14.13 17.19 9.44
CA CYS A 593 -12.87 17.29 8.72
C CYS A 593 -12.17 18.62 8.96
N ASP A 594 -12.94 19.68 9.23
CA ASP A 594 -12.41 21.03 9.42
C ASP A 594 -11.60 21.17 10.71
N ARG A 595 -11.68 20.18 11.61
CA ARG A 595 -10.95 20.14 12.87
C ARG A 595 -9.51 19.64 12.71
N PHE A 596 -9.13 19.08 11.55
CA PHE A 596 -7.76 18.64 11.32
C PHE A 596 -6.81 19.82 11.02
N PRO A 597 -5.54 19.74 11.45
CA PRO A 597 -4.55 20.74 11.10
C PRO A 597 -4.21 20.67 9.61
N LYS A 598 -4.18 21.85 8.98
CA LYS A 598 -3.80 22.05 7.59
C LYS A 598 -2.30 22.32 7.44
N LEU A 599 -1.60 22.58 8.54
CA LEU A 599 -0.16 22.81 8.60
C LEU A 599 0.53 22.04 9.73
N LEU A 600 1.64 21.38 9.41
CA LEU A 600 2.54 20.74 10.38
C LEU A 600 3.91 21.45 10.41
N LEU A 601 4.32 21.93 11.58
CA LEU A 601 5.69 22.36 11.83
C LEU A 601 6.49 21.17 12.39
N ILE A 602 7.30 20.54 11.55
CA ILE A 602 7.89 19.22 11.87
C ILE A 602 9.22 19.29 12.64
N GLY A 603 9.79 20.49 12.84
CA GLY A 603 11.07 20.70 13.50
C GLY A 603 12.20 21.01 12.51
N PRO A 604 13.43 20.49 12.71
CA PRO A 604 13.89 19.71 13.87
C PRO A 604 13.97 20.52 15.19
N GLN A 605 14.34 19.84 16.28
CA GLN A 605 14.59 20.49 17.56
C GLN A 605 15.76 21.48 17.50
N LYS A 606 15.66 22.57 18.26
CA LYS A 606 16.69 23.61 18.45
C LYS A 606 16.99 24.51 17.24
N THR A 607 16.09 24.60 16.26
CA THR A 607 16.23 25.48 15.08
C THR A 607 15.35 26.73 15.11
N GLY A 608 14.56 26.93 16.17
CA GLY A 608 13.66 28.08 16.30
C GLY A 608 12.17 27.79 16.06
N ALA A 609 11.79 26.52 15.93
CA ALA A 609 10.39 26.11 15.70
C ALA A 609 9.37 26.68 16.72
N THR A 610 9.75 26.87 17.99
CA THR A 610 8.85 27.52 18.98
C THR A 610 8.65 29.02 18.68
N ALA A 611 9.67 29.73 18.18
CA ALA A 611 9.51 31.13 17.77
C ALA A 611 8.53 31.22 16.59
N LEU A 612 8.73 30.36 15.59
CA LEU A 612 7.86 30.30 14.44
C LEU A 612 6.41 29.95 14.82
N TYR A 613 6.21 28.97 15.71
CA TYR A 613 4.89 28.61 16.24
C TYR A 613 4.18 29.82 16.88
N LEU A 614 4.89 30.61 17.70
CA LEU A 614 4.30 31.80 18.31
C LEU A 614 3.98 32.89 17.28
N PHE A 615 4.87 33.13 16.31
CA PHE A 615 4.63 34.15 15.29
C PHE A 615 3.44 33.78 14.41
N LEU A 616 3.29 32.51 14.02
CA LEU A 616 2.12 32.04 13.28
C LEU A 616 0.83 32.23 14.09
N GLY A 617 0.85 31.97 15.39
CA GLY A 617 -0.31 32.17 16.28
C GLY A 617 -0.70 33.64 16.48
N MET A 618 0.06 34.61 15.95
CA MET A 618 -0.35 36.02 15.93
C MET A 618 -1.22 36.37 14.71
N HIS A 619 -1.29 35.50 13.70
CA HIS A 619 -2.12 35.72 12.51
C HIS A 619 -3.59 35.43 12.83
N PRO A 620 -4.54 36.32 12.48
CA PRO A 620 -5.95 36.13 12.82
C PRO A 620 -6.58 34.88 12.19
N ASP A 621 -6.15 34.50 10.99
CA ASP A 621 -6.67 33.31 10.29
C ASP A 621 -5.97 32.00 10.67
N LEU A 622 -4.95 32.02 11.54
CA LEU A 622 -4.22 30.81 11.95
C LEU A 622 -4.49 30.51 13.43
N SER A 623 -4.90 29.29 13.71
CA SER A 623 -5.14 28.83 15.07
C SER A 623 -4.24 27.65 15.43
N SER A 624 -3.52 27.76 16.53
CA SER A 624 -2.70 26.66 17.04
C SER A 624 -3.54 25.65 17.82
N ASN A 625 -2.98 24.47 18.05
CA ASN A 625 -3.53 23.50 19.00
C ASN A 625 -3.59 24.03 20.44
N CYS A 626 -4.52 23.48 21.23
CA CYS A 626 -4.54 23.58 22.68
C CYS A 626 -3.27 22.97 23.28
N PRO A 627 -2.71 23.53 24.36
CA PRO A 627 -1.49 23.02 24.96
C PRO A 627 -1.72 21.69 25.69
N SER A 628 -0.77 20.77 25.54
CA SER A 628 -0.69 19.53 26.30
C SER A 628 -0.11 19.78 27.69
N LYS A 629 -0.62 19.10 28.71
CA LYS A 629 -0.06 19.14 30.08
C LYS A 629 1.32 18.48 30.17
N GLU A 630 1.63 17.55 29.27
CA GLU A 630 2.88 16.77 29.28
C GLU A 630 3.92 17.34 28.30
N THR A 631 3.46 17.79 27.13
CA THR A 631 4.32 18.16 25.99
C THR A 631 4.22 19.65 25.61
N PHE A 632 3.52 20.45 26.44
CA PHE A 632 3.36 21.89 26.28
C PHE A 632 2.76 22.28 24.92
N GLU A 633 3.46 23.05 24.10
CA GLU A 633 2.97 23.44 22.78
C GLU A 633 2.90 22.28 21.77
N GLU A 634 3.62 21.18 22.02
CA GLU A 634 3.71 20.05 21.09
C GLU A 634 2.65 18.98 21.37
N ILE A 635 2.12 18.34 20.33
CA ILE A 635 1.19 17.21 20.47
C ILE A 635 1.95 15.87 20.45
N GLN A 636 2.98 15.78 19.62
CA GLN A 636 3.81 14.58 19.42
C GLN A 636 3.00 13.33 19.05
N PHE A 637 1.95 13.50 18.24
CA PHE A 637 1.06 12.43 17.83
C PHE A 637 1.76 11.42 16.89
N PHE A 638 2.36 11.88 15.79
CA PHE A 638 2.88 10.99 14.76
C PHE A 638 4.21 10.29 15.10
N SER A 639 5.02 10.85 16.01
CA SER A 639 6.39 10.38 16.28
C SER A 639 6.51 9.27 17.34
N GLY A 640 5.46 8.96 18.09
CA GLY A 640 5.59 8.09 19.26
C GLY A 640 4.31 7.39 19.70
N HIS A 641 4.21 7.11 21.00
CA HIS A 641 3.14 6.28 21.57
C HIS A 641 1.74 6.94 21.53
N ASN A 642 1.69 8.27 21.45
CA ASN A 642 0.42 9.02 21.39
C ASN A 642 -0.41 8.64 20.15
N TYR A 643 0.24 8.19 19.07
CA TYR A 643 -0.43 7.72 17.87
C TYR A 643 -1.49 6.62 18.13
N HIS A 644 -1.21 5.73 19.09
CA HIS A 644 -2.09 4.60 19.43
C HIS A 644 -3.36 5.02 20.17
N ARG A 645 -3.43 6.26 20.67
CA ARG A 645 -4.63 6.82 21.28
C ARG A 645 -5.74 7.09 20.25
N GLY A 646 -5.40 7.13 18.97
CA GLY A 646 -6.34 7.23 17.85
C GLY A 646 -6.61 8.66 17.39
N ILE A 647 -7.36 8.77 16.30
CA ILE A 647 -7.69 10.04 15.63
C ILE A 647 -8.45 10.98 16.57
N ASP A 648 -9.39 10.46 17.37
CA ASP A 648 -10.22 11.27 18.26
C ASP A 648 -9.38 12.03 19.30
N TRP A 649 -8.39 11.34 19.88
CA TRP A 649 -7.44 11.95 20.80
C TRP A 649 -6.64 13.07 20.13
N TYR A 650 -6.28 12.93 18.86
CA TYR A 650 -5.58 13.98 18.12
C TYR A 650 -6.49 15.18 17.85
N MET A 651 -7.75 14.93 17.46
CA MET A 651 -8.74 15.98 17.19
C MET A 651 -9.09 16.79 18.44
N GLU A 652 -9.04 16.20 19.64
CA GLU A 652 -9.30 16.90 20.91
C GLU A 652 -8.39 18.11 21.15
N TYR A 653 -7.20 18.13 20.55
CA TYR A 653 -6.26 19.25 20.65
C TYR A 653 -6.65 20.46 19.81
N PHE A 654 -7.59 20.33 18.88
CA PHE A 654 -8.05 21.43 18.05
C PHE A 654 -9.43 21.87 18.53
N PRO A 655 -9.70 23.18 18.62
CA PRO A 655 -11.02 23.68 19.00
C PRO A 655 -12.06 23.25 17.96
N LEU A 656 -13.33 23.24 18.37
CA LEU A 656 -14.42 23.02 17.42
C LEU A 656 -14.42 24.19 16.41
N PRO A 657 -14.54 23.91 15.11
CA PRO A 657 -14.63 24.97 14.11
C PRO A 657 -15.77 25.92 14.44
N SER A 658 -15.45 27.20 14.40
CA SER A 658 -16.42 28.28 14.49
C SER A 658 -17.21 28.37 13.18
N ASN A 659 -18.38 29.03 13.20
CA ASN A 659 -19.14 29.28 11.96
C ASN A 659 -18.42 30.27 11.01
N SER A 660 -17.26 30.81 11.37
CA SER A 660 -16.42 31.61 10.46
C SER A 660 -15.56 30.70 9.58
N SER A 661 -15.55 30.99 8.27
CA SER A 661 -14.85 30.23 7.24
C SER A 661 -13.31 30.28 7.31
N SER A 662 -12.73 30.79 8.40
CA SER A 662 -11.31 31.16 8.54
C SER A 662 -10.47 30.17 9.35
N ASP A 663 -11.01 29.05 9.81
CA ASP A 663 -10.27 28.16 10.71
C ASP A 663 -9.19 27.35 9.95
N TYR A 664 -7.95 27.84 10.03
CA TYR A 664 -6.75 27.18 9.53
C TYR A 664 -5.90 26.72 10.71
N TYR A 665 -6.06 25.45 11.09
CA TYR A 665 -5.35 24.87 12.21
C TYR A 665 -3.92 24.46 11.87
N PHE A 666 -3.01 24.63 12.82
CA PHE A 666 -1.65 24.13 12.72
C PHE A 666 -1.17 23.53 14.05
N GLU A 667 -0.22 22.61 13.96
CA GLU A 667 0.50 22.09 15.13
C GLU A 667 2.00 22.14 14.91
N LYS A 668 2.75 22.02 16.01
CA LYS A 668 4.21 21.98 16.00
C LYS A 668 4.71 20.86 16.89
N SER A 669 5.42 19.90 16.30
CA SER A 669 6.05 18.81 17.03
C SER A 669 7.43 18.56 16.43
N ALA A 670 8.47 19.03 17.11
CA ALA A 670 9.82 19.07 16.54
C ALA A 670 10.48 17.67 16.42
N SER A 671 9.87 16.66 17.04
CA SER A 671 10.22 15.24 16.94
C SER A 671 9.75 14.58 15.64
N TYR A 672 8.94 15.26 14.82
CA TYR A 672 8.43 14.68 13.57
C TYR A 672 9.53 14.59 12.51
N PHE A 673 10.41 15.58 12.43
CA PHE A 673 11.44 15.68 11.39
C PHE A 673 12.35 14.45 11.35
N ASP A 674 12.90 14.03 12.49
CA ASP A 674 13.85 12.93 12.62
C ASP A 674 13.20 11.57 12.91
N SER A 675 11.87 11.51 13.09
CA SER A 675 11.14 10.27 13.28
C SER A 675 11.09 9.42 12.02
N ASP A 676 11.30 8.11 12.18
CA ASP A 676 11.26 7.16 11.07
C ASP A 676 9.83 6.85 10.59
N VAL A 677 8.80 7.11 11.41
CA VAL A 677 7.40 6.74 11.14
C VAL A 677 6.47 7.95 10.93
N ALA A 678 6.87 9.15 11.37
CA ALA A 678 5.99 10.31 11.37
C ALA A 678 5.53 10.72 9.96
N ALA A 679 6.43 10.67 8.96
CA ALA A 679 6.10 11.04 7.59
C ALA A 679 4.97 10.16 6.99
N VAL A 680 5.04 8.83 7.18
CA VAL A 680 4.04 7.88 6.69
C VAL A 680 2.70 8.08 7.40
N ARG A 681 2.75 8.22 8.73
CA ARG A 681 1.55 8.39 9.55
C ARG A 681 0.85 9.73 9.29
N ALA A 682 1.61 10.80 9.11
CA ALA A 682 1.09 12.13 8.79
C ALA A 682 0.52 12.17 7.36
N ALA A 683 1.19 11.53 6.41
CA ALA A 683 0.70 11.42 5.04
C ALA A 683 -0.63 10.67 4.92
N ALA A 684 -0.80 9.58 5.68
CA ALA A 684 -2.03 8.80 5.69
C ALA A 684 -3.21 9.61 6.24
N LEU A 685 -3.03 10.30 7.36
CA LEU A 685 -4.11 11.04 8.02
C LEU A 685 -4.35 12.43 7.44
N LEU A 686 -3.30 13.11 6.98
CA LEU A 686 -3.30 14.52 6.55
C LEU A 686 -2.65 14.68 5.16
N PRO A 687 -3.16 14.00 4.11
CA PRO A 687 -2.49 13.95 2.80
C PRO A 687 -2.35 15.33 2.13
N ARG A 688 -3.21 16.29 2.51
CA ARG A 688 -3.23 17.65 1.96
C ARG A 688 -2.53 18.69 2.83
N ALA A 689 -1.99 18.31 3.99
CA ALA A 689 -1.33 19.25 4.88
C ALA A 689 -0.12 19.89 4.20
N ARG A 690 0.10 21.17 4.53
CA ARG A 690 1.35 21.87 4.29
C ARG A 690 2.34 21.52 5.39
N ILE A 691 3.62 21.51 5.07
CA ILE A 691 4.67 21.08 5.97
C ILE A 691 5.75 22.15 5.97
N ILE A 692 6.15 22.59 7.15
CA ILE A 692 7.25 23.53 7.32
C ILE A 692 8.32 22.88 8.19
N THR A 693 9.56 22.94 7.71
CA THR A 693 10.76 22.58 8.48
C THR A 693 11.68 23.79 8.58
N VAL A 694 12.34 23.97 9.72
CA VAL A 694 13.27 25.09 9.96
C VAL A 694 14.67 24.53 10.11
N LEU A 695 15.58 24.86 9.19
CA LEU A 695 16.94 24.35 9.18
C LEU A 695 17.93 25.46 9.56
N SER A 696 18.76 25.18 10.57
CA SER A 696 19.91 25.98 10.99
C SER A 696 21.20 25.18 10.79
N ASP A 697 22.37 25.82 10.90
CA ASP A 697 23.66 25.13 10.87
C ASP A 697 23.63 23.87 11.78
N PRO A 698 23.84 22.65 11.22
CA PRO A 698 23.75 21.41 11.98
C PRO A 698 24.77 21.34 13.13
N VAL A 699 25.89 22.05 13.01
CA VAL A 699 26.91 22.19 14.05
C VAL A 699 26.35 22.93 15.26
N GLU A 700 25.80 24.13 15.03
CA GLU A 700 25.17 24.95 16.07
C GLU A 700 23.95 24.24 16.68
N ARG A 701 23.15 23.56 15.85
CA ARG A 701 21.99 22.79 16.30
C ARG A 701 22.37 21.63 17.22
N ALA A 702 23.45 20.89 16.91
CA ALA A 702 23.98 19.83 17.77
C ALA A 702 24.46 20.38 19.12
N TYR A 703 25.20 21.49 19.10
CA TYR A 703 25.67 22.14 20.32
C TYR A 703 24.53 22.68 21.19
N ALA A 704 23.54 23.32 20.56
CA ALA A 704 22.33 23.80 21.24
C ALA A 704 21.52 22.67 21.88
N TRP A 705 21.52 21.47 21.30
CA TRP A 705 20.90 20.29 21.91
C TRP A 705 21.68 19.81 23.14
N TYR A 706 22.99 19.71 23.06
CA TYR A 706 23.83 19.37 24.22
C TYR A 706 23.63 20.35 25.38
N GLN A 707 23.63 21.67 25.10
CA GLN A 707 23.41 22.69 26.13
C GLN A 707 22.00 22.62 26.73
N HIS A 708 21.00 22.26 25.93
CA HIS A 708 19.65 21.99 26.42
C HIS A 708 19.61 20.83 27.41
N GLN A 709 20.30 19.72 27.10
CA GLN A 709 20.39 18.58 28.02
C GLN A 709 21.10 18.96 29.33
N ARG A 710 22.17 19.75 29.26
CA ARG A 710 22.84 20.30 30.46
C ARG A 710 21.91 21.16 31.30
N ALA A 711 21.14 22.05 30.68
CA ALA A 711 20.19 22.92 31.37
C ALA A 711 19.06 22.13 32.05
N HIS A 712 18.73 20.94 31.54
CA HIS A 712 17.78 20.00 32.15
C HIS A 712 18.41 19.00 33.13
N GLY A 713 19.70 19.16 33.46
CA GLY A 713 20.35 18.33 34.45
C GLY A 713 20.67 16.91 33.99
N ASP A 714 20.78 16.67 32.68
CA ASP A 714 21.17 15.37 32.14
C ASP A 714 22.54 14.94 32.71
N PRO A 715 22.64 13.81 33.44
CA PRO A 715 23.88 13.42 34.12
C PRO A 715 25.05 13.19 33.16
N VAL A 716 24.79 12.75 31.93
CA VAL A 716 25.82 12.50 30.93
C VAL A 716 26.31 13.83 30.37
N ALA A 717 25.40 14.74 30.02
CA ALA A 717 25.75 16.04 29.49
C ALA A 717 26.48 16.93 30.51
N LEU A 718 26.20 16.74 31.81
CA LEU A 718 26.93 17.40 32.90
C LEU A 718 28.32 16.80 33.14
N LYS A 719 28.47 15.49 32.96
CA LYS A 719 29.72 14.75 33.22
C LYS A 719 30.76 14.90 32.09
N TYR A 720 30.32 14.84 30.84
CA TYR A 720 31.20 14.82 29.67
C TYR A 720 31.21 16.18 28.97
N SER A 721 32.34 16.57 28.39
CA SER A 721 32.41 17.77 27.55
C SER A 721 31.67 17.55 26.22
N PHE A 722 31.36 18.64 25.50
CA PHE A 722 30.73 18.49 24.18
C PHE A 722 31.61 17.69 23.21
N HIS A 723 32.93 17.92 23.27
CA HIS A 723 33.89 17.21 22.44
C HIS A 723 33.89 15.69 22.72
N ASP A 724 33.82 15.30 23.99
CA ASP A 724 33.74 13.88 24.39
C ASP A 724 32.46 13.23 23.89
N VAL A 725 31.34 13.95 23.94
CA VAL A 725 30.04 13.47 23.45
C VAL A 725 30.10 13.22 21.95
N ILE A 726 30.52 14.19 21.14
CA ILE A 726 30.49 14.05 19.68
C ILE A 726 31.50 13.02 19.16
N LYS A 727 32.61 12.77 19.88
CA LYS A 727 33.61 11.75 19.55
C LYS A 727 33.40 10.40 20.23
N ALA A 728 32.28 10.19 20.93
CA ALA A 728 31.99 8.91 21.57
C ALA A 728 32.11 7.76 20.56
N SER A 729 32.93 6.76 20.89
CA SER A 729 33.15 5.58 20.06
C SER A 729 32.13 4.48 20.38
N HIS A 730 32.13 3.40 19.60
CA HIS A 730 31.30 2.22 19.85
C HIS A 730 31.59 1.55 21.21
N ASN A 731 32.78 1.78 21.80
CA ASN A 731 33.17 1.27 23.12
C ASN A 731 32.79 2.22 24.27
N ALA A 732 32.23 3.40 23.97
CA ALA A 732 31.81 4.35 24.99
C ALA A 732 30.58 3.83 25.77
N PRO A 733 30.30 4.34 26.98
CA PRO A 733 29.09 3.97 27.71
C PRO A 733 27.82 4.20 26.88
N VAL A 734 26.86 3.27 26.92
CA VAL A 734 25.62 3.32 26.11
C VAL A 734 24.88 4.66 26.24
N LYS A 735 24.78 5.20 27.47
CA LYS A 735 24.12 6.51 27.69
C LYS A 735 24.84 7.68 26.99
N LEU A 736 26.17 7.61 26.87
CA LEU A 736 26.96 8.59 26.13
C LEU A 736 26.73 8.47 24.62
N GLN A 737 26.68 7.24 24.09
CA GLN A 737 26.34 6.99 22.68
C GLN A 737 24.93 7.48 22.34
N VAL A 738 23.96 7.29 23.24
CA VAL A 738 22.59 7.79 23.08
C VAL A 738 22.58 9.33 22.99
N LEU A 739 23.29 10.01 23.89
CA LEU A 739 23.39 11.47 23.86
C LEU A 739 24.07 11.96 22.58
N GLN A 740 25.18 11.34 22.18
CA GLN A 740 25.85 11.62 20.90
C GLN A 740 24.87 11.48 19.73
N LYS A 741 24.16 10.35 19.63
CA LYS A 741 23.21 10.11 18.55
C LYS A 741 22.11 11.17 18.52
N ARG A 742 21.59 11.59 19.67
CA ARG A 742 20.58 12.67 19.78
C ARG A 742 21.14 14.05 19.42
N CYS A 743 22.41 14.31 19.70
CA CYS A 743 23.12 15.50 19.22
C CYS A 743 23.31 15.47 17.70
N LEU A 744 23.79 14.35 17.13
CA LEU A 744 24.28 14.31 15.77
C LEU A 744 23.22 13.94 14.73
N ALA A 745 22.47 12.87 14.96
CA ALA A 745 21.60 12.26 13.95
C ALA A 745 20.51 13.21 13.42
N PRO A 746 19.81 14.03 14.25
CA PRO A 746 18.79 14.94 13.71
C PRO A 746 19.36 16.08 12.85
N GLY A 747 20.70 16.22 12.79
CA GLY A 747 21.41 17.09 11.86
C GLY A 747 21.59 16.50 10.45
N TRP A 748 21.23 15.23 10.22
CA TRP A 748 21.27 14.58 8.90
C TRP A 748 20.07 15.00 8.04
N TYR A 749 19.99 16.30 7.75
CA TYR A 749 18.81 16.92 7.15
C TYR A 749 18.43 16.30 5.80
N ALA A 750 19.39 15.95 4.95
CA ALA A 750 19.13 15.31 3.66
C ALA A 750 18.41 13.97 3.83
N THR A 751 18.85 13.14 4.77
CA THR A 751 18.26 11.83 5.08
C THR A 751 16.82 11.99 5.55
N HIS A 752 16.58 12.87 6.52
CA HIS A 752 15.27 13.08 7.10
C HIS A 752 14.30 13.73 6.12
N LEU A 753 14.73 14.79 5.41
CA LEU A 753 13.89 15.46 4.42
C LEU A 753 13.54 14.54 3.25
N SER A 754 14.45 13.64 2.85
CA SER A 754 14.16 12.63 1.84
C SER A 754 12.99 11.73 2.25
N ARG A 755 12.88 11.35 3.53
CA ARG A 755 11.74 10.52 4.02
C ARG A 755 10.40 11.23 3.86
N TRP A 756 10.37 12.53 4.15
CA TRP A 756 9.19 13.38 3.97
C TRP A 756 8.85 13.64 2.49
N LEU A 757 9.78 13.41 1.57
CA LEU A 757 9.62 13.60 0.13
C LEU A 757 9.45 12.29 -0.66
N LEU A 758 9.58 11.12 -0.01
CA LEU A 758 9.54 9.83 -0.69
C LEU A 758 8.11 9.53 -1.17
N HIS A 759 7.88 9.75 -2.47
CA HIS A 759 6.57 9.66 -3.11
C HIS A 759 5.89 8.28 -2.98
N HIS A 760 6.67 7.20 -2.99
CA HIS A 760 6.14 5.83 -2.84
C HIS A 760 5.76 5.45 -1.40
N ILE A 761 6.10 6.28 -0.41
CA ILE A 761 5.98 5.96 1.02
C ILE A 761 5.08 6.99 1.74
N SER A 762 5.15 8.26 1.35
CA SER A 762 4.45 9.36 2.03
C SER A 762 3.54 10.18 1.12
N CYS A 763 3.54 10.00 -0.21
CA CYS A 763 2.69 10.78 -1.15
C CYS A 763 2.76 12.33 -1.03
N ILE A 764 3.67 12.88 -0.22
CA ILE A 764 3.83 14.32 0.00
C ILE A 764 4.60 14.90 -1.19
N LYS A 765 4.01 15.91 -1.82
CA LYS A 765 4.61 16.59 -2.96
C LYS A 765 5.67 17.58 -2.47
N PRO A 766 6.76 17.81 -3.23
CA PRO A 766 7.73 18.87 -2.92
C PRO A 766 7.09 20.25 -2.71
N SER A 767 6.00 20.55 -3.43
CA SER A 767 5.24 21.79 -3.28
C SER A 767 4.47 21.92 -1.96
N GLN A 768 4.27 20.84 -1.21
CA GLN A 768 3.66 20.85 0.12
C GLN A 768 4.68 21.13 1.23
N ILE A 769 5.98 21.15 0.93
CA ILE A 769 7.03 21.40 1.91
C ILE A 769 7.64 22.78 1.68
N LEU A 770 7.84 23.53 2.77
CA LEU A 770 8.64 24.74 2.79
C LEU A 770 9.81 24.59 3.76
N VAL A 771 11.02 24.82 3.25
CA VAL A 771 12.24 24.86 4.06
C VAL A 771 12.53 26.30 4.47
N VAL A 772 12.45 26.57 5.76
CA VAL A 772 12.75 27.88 6.35
C VAL A 772 14.20 27.92 6.81
N ASP A 773 14.90 28.98 6.42
CA ASP A 773 16.23 29.28 6.92
C ASP A 773 16.15 29.82 8.36
N GLY A 774 16.64 29.03 9.31
CA GLY A 774 16.64 29.39 10.73
C GLY A 774 17.51 30.60 11.06
N GLN A 775 18.54 30.91 10.25
CA GLN A 775 19.33 32.12 10.43
C GLN A 775 18.50 33.36 10.07
N THR A 776 17.80 33.31 8.93
CA THR A 776 16.90 34.39 8.53
C THR A 776 15.74 34.54 9.52
N LEU A 777 15.17 33.44 10.04
CA LEU A 777 14.14 33.52 11.09
C LEU A 777 14.64 34.24 12.36
N LYS A 778 15.92 34.10 12.68
CA LYS A 778 16.54 34.76 13.84
C LYS A 778 16.83 36.23 13.58
N THR A 779 17.27 36.61 12.38
CA THR A 779 17.71 37.97 12.05
C THR A 779 16.60 38.86 11.50
N ASP A 780 15.70 38.30 10.67
CA ASP A 780 14.58 38.96 10.01
C ASP A 780 13.35 38.02 9.93
N PRO A 781 12.66 37.78 11.06
CA PRO A 781 11.49 36.91 11.10
C PRO A 781 10.33 37.41 10.25
N ALA A 782 10.21 38.73 10.03
CA ALA A 782 9.08 39.29 9.29
C ALA A 782 9.11 38.88 7.80
N SER A 783 10.28 38.90 7.15
CA SER A 783 10.45 38.37 5.79
C SER A 783 10.15 36.87 5.70
N VAL A 784 10.47 36.09 6.73
CA VAL A 784 10.13 34.66 6.79
C VAL A 784 8.61 34.49 6.87
N MET A 785 7.94 35.26 7.74
CA MET A 785 6.49 35.20 7.87
C MET A 785 5.78 35.60 6.58
N GLN A 786 6.26 36.60 5.84
CA GLN A 786 5.73 36.95 4.52
C GLN A 786 5.78 35.77 3.54
N LYS A 787 6.90 35.04 3.48
CA LYS A 787 7.03 33.85 2.63
C LYS A 787 6.06 32.75 3.05
N ILE A 788 5.88 32.55 4.36
CA ILE A 788 4.96 31.54 4.88
C ILE A 788 3.52 31.89 4.55
N GLN A 789 3.11 33.15 4.72
CA GLN A 789 1.75 33.60 4.34
C GLN A 789 1.46 33.31 2.86
N THR A 790 2.41 33.59 1.97
CA THR A 790 2.30 33.26 0.53
C THR A 790 2.23 31.75 0.28
N PHE A 791 3.07 30.96 0.97
CA PHE A 791 3.09 29.50 0.82
C PHE A 791 1.79 28.84 1.29
N LEU A 792 1.19 29.36 2.37
CA LEU A 792 -0.09 28.90 2.89
C LEU A 792 -1.28 29.41 2.06
N GLY A 793 -1.07 30.45 1.24
CA GLY A 793 -2.12 31.06 0.43
C GLY A 793 -3.13 31.86 1.24
N LEU A 794 -2.68 32.54 2.31
CA LEU A 794 -3.55 33.34 3.16
C LEU A 794 -4.02 34.60 2.43
N GLU A 795 -5.33 34.85 2.47
CA GLU A 795 -5.93 36.03 1.82
C GLU A 795 -5.63 37.31 2.58
N ASN A 796 -5.76 37.29 3.91
CA ASN A 796 -5.40 38.42 4.77
C ASN A 796 -3.90 38.38 5.05
N GLN A 797 -3.16 39.36 4.53
CA GLN A 797 -1.72 39.47 4.78
C GLN A 797 -1.46 40.38 5.97
N VAL A 798 -0.73 39.87 6.96
CA VAL A 798 -0.24 40.63 8.12
C VAL A 798 1.19 41.09 7.87
N ASP A 799 1.45 42.38 8.13
CA ASP A 799 2.79 42.96 8.09
C ASP A 799 3.49 42.75 9.44
N TYR A 800 4.32 41.70 9.50
CA TYR A 800 5.06 41.33 10.70
C TYR A 800 6.12 42.35 11.13
N HIS A 801 6.55 43.27 10.25
CA HIS A 801 7.46 44.36 10.63
C HIS A 801 6.80 45.35 11.60
N LYS A 802 5.47 45.42 11.62
CA LYS A 802 4.70 46.32 12.51
C LYS A 802 4.36 45.69 13.87
N ILE A 803 4.42 44.37 13.98
CA ILE A 803 3.99 43.64 15.19
C ILE A 803 5.11 42.81 15.83
N LEU A 804 6.32 42.86 15.25
CA LEU A 804 7.53 42.31 15.85
C LEU A 804 8.54 43.43 16.12
N ALA A 805 9.26 43.33 17.22
CA ALA A 805 10.36 44.24 17.55
C ALA A 805 11.54 43.46 18.12
N PHE A 806 12.76 43.88 17.80
CA PHE A 806 13.97 43.32 18.38
C PHE A 806 14.14 43.83 19.82
N ASP A 807 14.26 42.90 20.77
CA ASP A 807 14.51 43.25 22.17
C ASP A 807 16.02 43.10 22.49
N PRO A 808 16.75 44.19 22.76
CA PRO A 808 18.20 44.13 22.97
C PRO A 808 18.59 43.34 24.24
N LYS A 809 17.73 43.32 25.26
CA LYS A 809 18.00 42.56 26.50
C LYS A 809 17.89 41.07 26.24
N LYS A 810 16.85 40.66 25.50
CA LYS A 810 16.66 39.27 25.09
C LYS A 810 17.69 38.85 24.05
N GLY A 811 18.06 39.75 23.14
CA GLY A 811 18.91 39.47 21.97
C GLY A 811 18.17 38.77 20.82
N PHE A 812 16.83 38.83 20.81
CA PHE A 812 15.97 38.19 19.82
C PHE A 812 14.74 39.05 19.53
N TRP A 813 14.09 38.77 18.40
CA TRP A 813 12.80 39.35 18.04
C TRP A 813 11.67 38.82 18.93
N CYS A 814 10.78 39.73 19.33
CA CYS A 814 9.66 39.49 20.23
C CYS A 814 8.39 40.12 19.66
N GLN A 815 7.23 39.69 20.16
CA GLN A 815 5.96 40.33 19.82
C GLN A 815 5.92 41.75 20.39
N LEU A 816 5.56 42.72 19.56
CA LEU A 816 5.33 44.11 19.97
C LEU A 816 3.91 44.22 20.55
N LEU A 817 3.80 44.80 21.74
CA LEU A 817 2.54 45.10 22.43
C LEU A 817 2.33 46.62 22.49
N ASP A 818 1.11 47.01 22.85
CA ASP A 818 0.75 48.41 23.06
C ASP A 818 1.65 49.10 24.09
N GLY A 819 2.02 50.34 23.76
CA GLY A 819 2.94 51.16 24.54
C GLY A 819 4.42 50.80 24.37
N GLY A 820 4.79 50.10 23.30
CA GLY A 820 6.19 49.77 22.98
C GLY A 820 6.79 48.63 23.82
N ARG A 821 5.96 47.90 24.57
CA ARG A 821 6.40 46.75 25.38
C ARG A 821 6.60 45.52 24.50
N THR A 822 7.52 44.65 24.87
CA THR A 822 7.82 43.41 24.14
C THR A 822 7.37 42.18 24.93
N LYS A 823 6.73 41.23 24.24
CA LYS A 823 6.42 39.89 24.77
C LYS A 823 7.35 38.88 24.11
N CYS A 824 8.42 38.54 24.84
CA CYS A 824 9.46 37.63 24.37
C CYS A 824 9.18 36.17 24.76
N LEU A 825 9.84 35.25 24.05
CA LEU A 825 9.91 33.85 24.44
C LEU A 825 10.51 33.65 25.84
N GLY A 826 10.07 32.61 26.54
CA GLY A 826 10.50 32.26 27.88
C GLY A 826 12.02 32.06 28.04
N LYS A 827 12.48 31.99 29.30
CA LYS A 827 13.92 31.90 29.66
C LYS A 827 14.65 30.70 29.04
N SER A 828 13.96 29.60 28.78
CA SER A 828 14.52 28.39 28.14
C SER A 828 14.82 28.54 26.65
N LYS A 829 14.39 29.63 26.00
CA LYS A 829 14.59 29.89 24.57
C LYS A 829 15.56 31.06 24.40
N GLY A 830 16.61 30.86 23.59
CA GLY A 830 17.69 31.85 23.45
C GLY A 830 18.59 31.92 24.68
N GLN A 831 18.89 30.76 25.30
CA GLN A 831 19.82 30.67 26.43
C GLN A 831 21.21 31.14 26.00
N ARG A 832 21.88 31.89 26.88
CA ARG A 832 23.28 32.26 26.71
C ARG A 832 24.13 31.15 27.32
N TYR A 833 24.98 30.55 26.51
CA TYR A 833 25.95 29.53 26.90
C TYR A 833 27.31 29.83 26.24
N PRO A 834 28.42 29.29 26.76
CA PRO A 834 29.74 29.54 26.19
C PRO A 834 29.81 29.16 24.71
N ASP A 835 30.65 29.84 23.95
CA ASP A 835 30.93 29.47 22.57
C ASP A 835 31.52 28.06 22.50
N MET A 836 31.19 27.33 21.44
CA MET A 836 31.73 26.00 21.18
C MET A 836 33.23 26.08 20.92
N ASP A 837 33.98 25.11 21.42
CA ASP A 837 35.42 25.05 21.19
C ASP A 837 35.75 24.80 19.70
N LYS A 838 36.86 25.37 19.23
CA LYS A 838 37.26 25.32 17.82
C LYS A 838 37.48 23.88 17.32
N GLN A 839 37.93 22.98 18.19
CA GLN A 839 38.23 21.60 17.80
C GLN A 839 36.93 20.82 17.49
N SER A 840 35.90 21.00 18.30
CA SER A 840 34.55 20.47 18.08
C SER A 840 33.92 21.05 16.82
N GLN A 841 34.08 22.36 16.58
CA GLN A 841 33.55 23.01 15.37
C GLN A 841 34.15 22.41 14.09
N VAL A 842 35.49 22.26 14.03
CA VAL A 842 36.18 21.66 12.87
C VAL A 842 35.76 20.20 12.68
N PHE A 843 35.68 19.42 13.76
CA PHE A 843 35.23 18.04 13.70
C PHE A 843 33.82 17.92 13.10
N LEU A 844 32.87 18.73 13.57
CA LEU A 844 31.48 18.67 13.11
C LEU A 844 31.29 19.19 11.69
N ARG A 845 32.04 20.22 11.27
CA ARG A 845 32.05 20.67 9.87
C ARG A 845 32.46 19.56 8.92
N ASN A 846 33.53 18.83 9.27
CA ASN A 846 33.96 17.67 8.50
C ASN A 846 32.92 16.53 8.53
N TYR A 847 32.32 16.28 9.69
CA TYR A 847 31.30 15.25 9.87
C TYR A 847 30.04 15.49 9.02
N TYR A 848 29.56 16.73 8.93
CA TYR A 848 28.36 17.06 8.16
C TYR A 848 28.60 17.40 6.70
N ARG A 849 29.87 17.51 6.25
CA ARG A 849 30.24 17.94 4.90
C ARG A 849 29.47 17.22 3.80
N ASP A 850 29.51 15.89 3.78
CA ASP A 850 28.85 15.09 2.74
C ASP A 850 27.32 15.19 2.85
N GLY A 851 26.79 15.22 4.08
CA GLY A 851 25.36 15.42 4.33
C GLY A 851 24.84 16.78 3.84
N ASN A 852 25.64 17.84 4.00
CA ASN A 852 25.33 19.19 3.51
C ASN A 852 25.39 19.26 1.98
N ILE A 853 26.33 18.57 1.34
CA ILE A 853 26.38 18.42 -0.12
C ILE A 853 25.15 17.66 -0.63
N GLN A 854 24.73 16.60 0.05
CA GLN A 854 23.51 15.87 -0.32
C GLN A 854 22.26 16.73 -0.11
N LEU A 855 22.20 17.51 0.97
CA LEU A 855 21.10 18.43 1.24
C LEU A 855 20.97 19.49 0.14
N SER A 856 22.08 20.08 -0.31
CA SER A 856 22.05 21.10 -1.35
C SER A 856 21.52 20.56 -2.68
N LYS A 857 21.96 19.35 -3.07
CA LYS A 857 21.43 18.63 -4.23
C LYS A 857 19.94 18.34 -4.11
N LEU A 858 19.50 17.90 -2.93
CA LEU A 858 18.09 17.61 -2.65
C LEU A 858 17.24 18.86 -2.75
N LEU A 859 17.63 19.95 -2.08
CA LEU A 859 16.91 21.22 -2.10
C LEU A 859 16.80 21.78 -3.53
N TYR A 860 17.89 21.74 -4.30
CA TYR A 860 17.90 22.11 -5.70
C TYR A 860 16.93 21.27 -6.54
N LYS A 861 16.96 19.94 -6.40
CA LYS A 861 16.04 19.00 -7.07
C LYS A 861 14.57 19.29 -6.74
N THR A 862 14.28 19.74 -5.53
CA THR A 862 12.93 20.08 -5.06
C THR A 862 12.53 21.55 -5.25
N ALA A 863 13.34 22.34 -5.96
CA ALA A 863 13.12 23.78 -6.17
C ALA A 863 12.98 24.60 -4.88
N GLN A 864 13.69 24.21 -3.82
CA GLN A 864 13.75 24.94 -2.55
C GLN A 864 14.95 25.89 -2.53
N VAL A 865 14.81 27.02 -1.83
CA VAL A 865 15.90 28.00 -1.70
C VAL A 865 16.94 27.49 -0.69
N LEU A 866 18.21 27.59 -1.05
CA LEU A 866 19.33 27.24 -0.16
C LEU A 866 19.40 28.21 1.03
N PRO A 867 19.38 27.72 2.28
CA PRO A 867 19.64 28.54 3.47
C PRO A 867 20.98 29.28 3.39
N GLY A 868 21.08 30.45 4.00
CA GLY A 868 22.31 31.26 4.00
C GLY A 868 23.50 30.52 4.61
N TRP A 869 23.29 29.89 5.77
CA TRP A 869 24.31 29.09 6.47
C TRP A 869 24.87 27.94 5.60
N LEU A 870 24.01 27.30 4.79
CA LEU A 870 24.44 26.20 3.93
C LEU A 870 25.27 26.73 2.75
N ARG A 871 24.91 27.90 2.20
CA ARG A 871 25.72 28.54 1.14
C ARG A 871 27.10 28.90 1.64
N GLU A 872 27.20 29.47 2.85
CA GLU A 872 28.48 29.81 3.48
C GLU A 872 29.33 28.55 3.73
N ASP A 873 28.75 27.48 4.27
CA ASP A 873 29.44 26.22 4.51
C ASP A 873 29.99 25.61 3.21
N LEU A 874 29.18 25.58 2.14
CA LEU A 874 29.59 25.04 0.84
C LEU A 874 30.64 25.89 0.11
N LEU A 875 30.71 27.19 0.39
CA LEU A 875 31.77 28.06 -0.15
C LEU A 875 33.11 27.78 0.52
N ASN A 876 33.11 27.46 1.82
CA ASN A 876 34.32 27.10 2.59
C ASN A 876 34.86 25.70 2.25
N ILE A 877 34.18 24.94 1.38
CA ILE A 877 34.59 23.61 0.89
C ILE A 877 35.51 23.71 -0.33
N ARG A 878 35.49 24.85 -1.05
CA ARG A 878 36.41 25.16 -2.16
C ARG A 878 37.67 25.80 -1.61
#